data_AF-A0A9P6EYK2-F1
#
_entry.id   AF-A0A9P6EYK2-F1
#
_cell.length_a   1.000
_cell.length_b   1.000
_cell.length_c   1.000
_cell.angle_alpha   90.00
_cell.angle_beta   90.00
_cell.angle_gamma   90.00
#
_symmetry.space_group_name_H-M   'P 1'
#
loop_
_entity.id
_entity.type
_entity.pdbx_description
1 polymer ?
#
loop_
_entity_poly.entity_id
_entity_poly.type
_entity_poly.pdbx_seq_one_letter_code
_entity_poly.pdbx_strand_id
1 'polypeptide(L)'
;MSATIEQEDKVKELLQTLEAGQDVQPSHITDLTAAFVATVAKAPDNSTVRQQQKAYLGHCHTILTNKLPTEDPTDDDTSALIQLQGAILKSLLRLVMNDVPFVDAFVDSDVLADVLRLPSTVASLISTVEPNAKSTPAPTGPKPTRPQDLKPMVAILLSKSFETASNKDHVRDKSTEIILTDIGSDKVKTRATGFQSLHLVFQADMAIGCGILAKDGLLVELMDCIELETEDIQITLTETLSMACADAKTRTAIGLHCSEFLKSIVMRGATKNQHLKGAAAVALTKISLSESRKDPSVGMNGLDGASNQAPSNGSNSSAEEEAQLARLFSTLLKDDKNDKINGIQLNAVEGLAYASIQGPVKQLIISDKALLLSLFQLGEDTKNNPLKYGLIIIFNNLTAFRKRLSPEQEQMLKLKKMAGTLPKSESGRLQNQDDDPLDDEVVVNQRNITLTKLGIMPALHAIGHQASENIRQSLAQVLRNLITPPETRGLLVQQGVVRLLMPMALQQQQQQQPPASEATKTAAVQALAKLSITLDPRLTFKNQRIPELVKPLIWLLESTDQLCQFESLMALTNLGSMGDVQVLSLIVQDGGIEKMENLQFSEHNLVRRAATEALCNMIFFEPVFELYSDPKQGKNKIHLMLALCDADDFMTRRAASGALAVLSTSPEVCTMIMGQTRGLEILRSLITLGVSGSPDDADEVEAKAIEDVMSDQEAAVVDHAVAVGRMDELRHRGAECFKNLITIGGKEIGEKIASEGGIQQLAQLIQASQNEAVRYCAMEALKAMSDQGIRLQK
;
A
#
# COMPACT_ATOMS: atom_id res chain seq x y z
N MET A 1 44.67 -21.46 -19.66
CA MET A 1 45.14 -22.81 -19.27
C MET A 1 46.05 -22.76 -18.05
N SER A 2 47.20 -22.07 -18.05
CA SER A 2 48.11 -22.02 -16.87
C SER A 2 47.45 -21.54 -15.56
N ALA A 3 46.66 -20.45 -15.59
CA ALA A 3 45.96 -19.94 -14.41
C ALA A 3 44.74 -20.78 -13.95
N THR A 4 44.28 -21.76 -14.74
CA THR A 4 43.21 -22.69 -14.35
C THR A 4 43.81 -23.89 -13.64
N ILE A 5 44.94 -24.40 -14.15
CA ILE A 5 45.74 -25.48 -13.53
C ILE A 5 46.23 -25.07 -12.14
N GLU A 6 46.72 -23.84 -11.98
CA GLU A 6 47.18 -23.31 -10.68
C GLU A 6 46.06 -23.25 -9.64
N GLN A 7 44.82 -22.99 -10.05
CA GLN A 7 43.66 -23.00 -9.15
C GLN A 7 43.20 -24.42 -8.81
N GLU A 8 43.27 -25.35 -9.77
CA GLU A 8 42.99 -26.77 -9.52
C GLU A 8 43.98 -27.42 -8.55
N ASP A 9 45.26 -27.08 -8.66
CA ASP A 9 46.31 -27.53 -7.73
C ASP A 9 46.07 -26.96 -6.32
N LYS A 10 45.69 -25.68 -6.22
CA LYS A 10 45.33 -25.04 -4.95
C LYS A 10 44.09 -25.68 -4.30
N VAL A 11 43.07 -26.02 -5.08
CA VAL A 11 41.89 -26.77 -4.59
C VAL A 11 42.31 -28.13 -4.03
N LYS A 12 43.21 -28.84 -4.72
CA LYS A 12 43.71 -30.15 -4.29
C LYS A 12 44.49 -30.08 -2.98
N GLU A 13 45.36 -29.09 -2.81
CA GLU A 13 46.13 -28.86 -1.57
C GLU A 13 45.21 -28.56 -0.38
N LEU A 14 44.21 -27.69 -0.57
CA LEU A 14 43.26 -27.32 0.47
C LEU A 14 42.31 -28.48 0.83
N LEU A 15 41.93 -29.33 -0.13
CA LEU A 15 41.18 -30.56 0.14
C LEU A 15 42.00 -31.57 0.93
N GLN A 16 43.29 -31.75 0.61
CA GLN A 16 44.18 -32.60 1.41
C GLN A 16 44.33 -32.09 2.86
N THR A 17 44.32 -30.77 3.05
CA THR A 17 44.33 -30.16 4.38
C THR A 17 43.06 -30.50 5.17
N LEU A 18 41.90 -30.54 4.50
CA LEU A 18 40.64 -30.99 5.12
C LEU A 18 40.63 -32.51 5.39
N GLU A 19 41.23 -33.32 4.52
CA GLU A 19 41.39 -34.77 4.71
C GLU A 19 42.27 -35.11 5.91
N ALA A 20 43.34 -34.34 6.15
CA ALA A 20 44.29 -34.57 7.23
C ALA A 20 43.69 -34.36 8.65
N GLY A 21 42.57 -33.64 8.75
CA GLY A 21 41.74 -33.53 9.96
C GLY A 21 42.34 -32.79 11.17
N GLN A 22 43.65 -32.49 11.19
CA GLN A 22 44.30 -31.72 12.23
C GLN A 22 44.39 -30.23 11.82
N ASP A 23 43.82 -29.34 12.63
CA ASP A 23 43.92 -27.88 12.50
C ASP A 23 43.12 -27.22 11.34
N VAL A 24 41.90 -27.72 11.08
CA VAL A 24 41.00 -27.11 10.07
C VAL A 24 40.47 -25.76 10.58
N GLN A 25 40.95 -24.67 9.98
CA GLN A 25 40.52 -23.31 10.29
C GLN A 25 39.42 -22.80 9.31
N PRO A 26 38.53 -21.89 9.74
CA PRO A 26 37.52 -21.25 8.87
C PRO A 26 38.10 -20.57 7.60
N SER A 27 39.35 -20.12 7.65
CA SER A 27 40.07 -19.54 6.51
C SER A 27 40.29 -20.57 5.40
N HIS A 28 40.66 -21.81 5.73
CA HIS A 28 40.87 -22.89 4.76
C HIS A 28 39.59 -23.17 3.95
N ILE A 29 38.44 -23.16 4.62
CA ILE A 29 37.12 -23.31 3.97
C ILE A 29 36.85 -22.14 3.03
N THR A 30 37.11 -20.91 3.49
CA THR A 30 36.85 -19.69 2.72
C THR A 30 37.70 -19.63 1.44
N ASP A 31 38.99 -19.98 1.56
CA ASP A 31 39.93 -20.01 0.44
C ASP A 31 39.59 -21.10 -0.57
N LEU A 32 39.20 -22.29 -0.09
CA LEU A 32 38.76 -23.40 -0.93
C LEU A 32 37.49 -23.02 -1.72
N THR A 33 36.54 -22.37 -1.05
CA THR A 33 35.31 -21.86 -1.69
C THR A 33 35.64 -20.87 -2.80
N ALA A 34 36.55 -19.93 -2.54
CA ALA A 34 36.94 -18.92 -3.51
C ALA A 34 37.62 -19.55 -4.73
N ALA A 35 38.45 -20.57 -4.51
CA ALA A 35 39.10 -21.33 -5.57
C ALA A 35 38.07 -22.11 -6.42
N PHE A 36 37.10 -22.80 -5.80
CA PHE A 36 36.02 -23.47 -6.54
C PHE A 36 35.23 -22.50 -7.42
N VAL A 37 34.78 -21.36 -6.87
CA VAL A 37 34.02 -20.35 -7.64
C VAL A 37 34.85 -19.81 -8.81
N ALA A 38 36.14 -19.53 -8.60
CA ALA A 38 37.03 -19.02 -9.65
C ALA A 38 37.26 -20.04 -10.78
N THR A 39 37.37 -21.32 -10.45
CA THR A 39 37.58 -22.39 -11.43
C THR A 39 36.32 -22.68 -12.22
N VAL A 40 35.16 -22.81 -11.56
CA VAL A 40 33.85 -23.04 -12.23
C VAL A 40 33.49 -21.89 -13.15
N ALA A 41 33.75 -20.63 -12.75
CA ALA A 41 33.49 -19.46 -13.59
C ALA A 41 34.30 -19.47 -14.92
N LYS A 42 35.44 -20.14 -14.95
CA LYS A 42 36.30 -20.27 -16.15
C LYS A 42 36.05 -21.56 -16.93
N ALA A 43 35.60 -22.62 -16.27
CA ALA A 43 35.43 -23.95 -16.85
C ALA A 43 34.24 -24.69 -16.19
N PRO A 44 33.00 -24.38 -16.59
CA PRO A 44 31.79 -24.87 -15.91
C PRO A 44 31.59 -26.40 -16.02
N ASP A 45 32.08 -27.02 -17.10
CA ASP A 45 31.94 -28.45 -17.38
C ASP A 45 33.16 -29.28 -16.97
N ASN A 46 34.05 -28.74 -16.14
CA ASN A 46 35.29 -29.41 -15.77
C ASN A 46 35.04 -30.60 -14.82
N SER A 47 35.15 -31.82 -15.37
CA SER A 47 34.92 -33.07 -14.62
C SER A 47 35.79 -33.24 -13.36
N THR A 48 37.03 -32.76 -13.36
CA THR A 48 37.95 -32.82 -12.21
C THR A 48 37.41 -31.99 -11.05
N VAL A 49 36.94 -30.77 -11.35
CA VAL A 49 36.36 -29.85 -10.36
C VAL A 49 35.07 -30.42 -9.79
N ARG A 50 34.24 -31.09 -10.61
CA ARG A 50 33.01 -31.76 -10.14
C ARG A 50 33.32 -32.89 -9.16
N GLN A 51 34.37 -33.67 -9.41
CA GLN A 51 34.81 -34.71 -8.49
C GLN A 51 35.35 -34.12 -7.17
N GLN A 52 36.12 -33.04 -7.25
CA GLN A 52 36.63 -32.31 -6.08
C GLN A 52 35.50 -31.68 -5.24
N GLN A 53 34.47 -31.13 -5.88
CA GLN A 53 33.27 -30.62 -5.20
C GLN A 53 32.51 -31.74 -4.47
N LYS A 54 32.40 -32.92 -5.07
CA LYS A 54 31.79 -34.09 -4.42
C LYS A 54 32.60 -34.55 -3.20
N ALA A 55 33.93 -34.57 -3.29
CA ALA A 55 34.80 -34.83 -2.15
C ALA A 55 34.61 -33.78 -1.03
N TYR A 56 34.50 -32.50 -1.41
CA TYR A 56 34.23 -31.42 -0.47
C TYR A 56 32.92 -31.59 0.30
N LEU A 57 31.84 -32.05 -0.35
CA LEU A 57 30.58 -32.37 0.32
C LEU A 57 30.76 -33.48 1.36
N GLY A 58 31.58 -34.50 1.07
CA GLY A 58 31.95 -35.53 2.05
C GLY A 58 32.64 -34.96 3.30
N HIS A 59 33.54 -33.97 3.14
CA HIS A 59 34.16 -33.28 4.26
C HIS A 59 33.15 -32.41 5.03
N CYS A 60 32.21 -31.78 4.32
CA CYS A 60 31.14 -31.02 4.95
C CYS A 60 30.28 -31.91 5.85
N HIS A 61 29.91 -33.11 5.38
CA HIS A 61 29.18 -34.11 6.18
C HIS A 61 29.90 -34.42 7.49
N THR A 62 31.19 -34.77 7.43
CA THR A 62 31.99 -35.09 8.62
C THR A 62 32.02 -33.94 9.63
N ILE A 63 32.15 -32.70 9.17
CA ILE A 63 32.23 -31.54 10.07
C ILE A 63 30.86 -31.16 10.64
N LEU A 64 29.80 -31.22 9.84
CA LEU A 64 28.45 -30.91 10.30
C LEU A 64 27.91 -31.95 11.29
N THR A 65 28.31 -33.22 11.15
CA THR A 65 27.93 -34.31 12.05
C THR A 65 28.88 -34.49 13.25
N ASN A 66 29.99 -33.75 13.28
CA ASN A 66 31.02 -33.95 14.29
C ASN A 66 30.47 -33.70 15.70
N LYS A 67 30.75 -34.64 16.62
CA LYS A 67 30.37 -34.53 18.03
C LYS A 67 31.57 -34.05 18.83
N LEU A 68 31.33 -33.18 19.81
CA LEU A 68 32.35 -32.76 20.77
C LEU A 68 33.02 -33.98 21.44
N PRO A 69 34.28 -33.87 21.90
CA PRO A 69 34.97 -34.93 22.64
C PRO A 69 34.13 -35.45 23.81
N THR A 70 34.20 -36.76 24.08
CA THR A 70 33.35 -37.45 25.06
C THR A 70 33.67 -37.16 26.52
N GLU A 71 34.79 -36.48 26.82
CA GLU A 71 35.18 -36.07 28.18
C GLU A 71 35.27 -34.54 28.25
N ASP A 72 34.43 -33.93 29.10
CA ASP A 72 34.38 -32.49 29.47
C ASP A 72 34.72 -31.50 28.34
N PRO A 73 33.82 -31.30 27.35
CA PRO A 73 34.05 -30.32 26.29
C PRO A 73 34.17 -28.91 26.85
N THR A 74 35.21 -28.17 26.43
CA THR A 74 35.40 -26.79 26.86
C THR A 74 34.49 -25.82 26.08
N ASP A 75 34.26 -24.63 26.64
CA ASP A 75 33.58 -23.53 25.93
C ASP A 75 34.28 -23.19 24.60
N ASP A 76 35.61 -23.31 24.58
CA ASP A 76 36.45 -23.05 23.40
C ASP A 76 36.23 -24.11 22.31
N ASP A 77 36.07 -25.39 22.66
CA ASP A 77 35.78 -26.48 21.70
C ASP A 77 34.41 -26.28 21.04
N THR A 78 33.41 -25.91 21.83
CA THR A 78 32.04 -25.64 21.35
C THR A 78 32.01 -24.41 20.44
N SER A 79 32.72 -23.35 20.82
CA SER A 79 32.87 -22.13 20.02
C SER A 79 33.59 -22.41 18.70
N ALA A 80 34.67 -23.18 18.71
CA ALA A 80 35.42 -23.57 17.52
C ALA A 80 34.56 -24.37 16.54
N LEU A 81 33.79 -25.34 17.03
CA LEU A 81 32.87 -26.13 16.20
C LEU A 81 31.79 -25.26 15.56
N ILE A 82 31.18 -24.34 16.32
CA ILE A 82 30.16 -23.41 15.80
C ILE A 82 30.74 -22.47 14.73
N GLN A 83 31.96 -21.98 14.94
CA GLN A 83 32.63 -21.15 13.94
C GLN A 83 32.91 -21.92 12.65
N LEU A 84 33.33 -23.18 12.76
CA LEU A 84 33.61 -24.05 11.62
C LEU A 84 32.32 -24.40 10.85
N GLN A 85 31.25 -24.78 11.55
CA GLN A 85 29.93 -25.02 10.97
C GLN A 85 29.41 -23.75 10.27
N GLY A 86 29.57 -22.58 10.88
CA GLY A 86 29.23 -21.30 10.28
C GLY A 86 30.02 -20.98 9.00
N ALA A 87 31.30 -21.38 8.95
CA ALA A 87 32.13 -21.24 7.75
C ALA A 87 31.66 -22.17 6.62
N ILE A 88 31.26 -23.41 6.94
CA ILE A 88 30.67 -24.35 5.98
C ILE A 88 29.37 -23.79 5.41
N LEU A 89 28.44 -23.31 6.24
CA LEU A 89 27.18 -22.76 5.73
C LEU A 89 27.41 -21.57 4.78
N LYS A 90 28.37 -20.69 5.08
CA LYS A 90 28.75 -19.58 4.20
C LYS A 90 29.39 -20.07 2.90
N SER A 91 30.24 -21.10 2.97
CA SER A 91 30.84 -21.74 1.81
C SER A 91 29.78 -22.35 0.89
N LEU A 92 28.93 -23.22 1.44
CA LEU A 92 27.84 -23.88 0.72
C LEU A 92 26.92 -22.84 0.08
N LEU A 93 26.53 -21.79 0.81
CA LEU A 93 25.69 -20.72 0.25
C LEU A 93 26.35 -20.05 -0.94
N ARG A 94 27.65 -19.74 -0.84
CA ARG A 94 28.41 -19.14 -1.94
C ARG A 94 28.50 -20.06 -3.15
N LEU A 95 28.69 -21.36 -2.96
CA LEU A 95 28.73 -22.33 -4.07
C LEU A 95 27.36 -22.48 -4.73
N VAL A 96 26.30 -22.65 -3.92
CA VAL A 96 24.91 -22.75 -4.38
C VAL A 96 24.50 -21.53 -5.20
N MET A 97 24.94 -20.33 -4.82
CA MET A 97 24.62 -19.10 -5.57
C MET A 97 25.28 -19.01 -6.96
N ASN A 98 26.32 -19.80 -7.24
CA ASN A 98 27.15 -19.65 -8.43
C ASN A 98 27.17 -20.89 -9.35
N ASP A 99 26.61 -22.02 -8.93
CA ASP A 99 26.87 -23.31 -9.60
C ASP A 99 25.70 -24.30 -9.49
N VAL A 100 24.84 -24.34 -10.51
CA VAL A 100 23.63 -25.21 -10.52
C VAL A 100 23.96 -26.71 -10.36
N PRO A 101 24.92 -27.31 -11.11
CA PRO A 101 25.28 -28.71 -10.89
C PRO A 101 25.82 -29.02 -9.48
N PHE A 102 26.44 -28.04 -8.81
CA PHE A 102 26.82 -28.21 -7.40
C PHE A 102 25.59 -28.30 -6.50
N VAL A 103 24.52 -27.53 -6.79
CA VAL A 103 23.26 -27.60 -6.05
C VAL A 103 22.65 -29.00 -6.15
N ASP A 104 22.61 -29.58 -7.34
CA ASP A 104 22.06 -30.93 -7.53
C ASP A 104 22.90 -31.98 -6.78
N ALA A 105 24.25 -31.87 -6.84
CA ALA A 105 25.14 -32.72 -6.07
C ALA A 105 24.99 -32.55 -4.55
N PHE A 106 24.72 -31.33 -4.08
CA PHE A 106 24.43 -31.03 -2.68
C PHE A 106 23.12 -31.67 -2.23
N VAL A 107 22.06 -31.58 -3.04
CA VAL A 107 20.75 -32.21 -2.77
C VAL A 107 20.87 -33.73 -2.70
N ASP A 108 21.69 -34.34 -3.55
CA ASP A 108 21.94 -35.78 -3.57
C ASP A 108 22.83 -36.28 -2.43
N SER A 109 23.50 -35.38 -1.70
CA SER A 109 24.45 -35.73 -0.64
C SER A 109 23.79 -35.78 0.74
N ASP A 110 24.43 -36.50 1.67
CA ASP A 110 24.01 -36.54 3.08
C ASP A 110 24.09 -35.17 3.78
N VAL A 111 24.82 -34.22 3.19
CA VAL A 111 24.94 -32.83 3.67
C VAL A 111 23.58 -32.14 3.72
N LEU A 112 22.64 -32.45 2.81
CA LEU A 112 21.28 -31.90 2.89
C LEU A 112 20.60 -32.32 4.19
N ALA A 113 20.71 -33.59 4.58
CA ALA A 113 20.15 -34.09 5.83
C ALA A 113 20.83 -33.43 7.04
N ASP A 114 22.15 -33.26 7.01
CA ASP A 114 22.88 -32.60 8.09
C ASP A 114 22.47 -31.14 8.24
N VAL A 115 22.35 -30.41 7.13
CA VAL A 115 21.89 -29.01 7.12
C VAL A 115 20.48 -28.89 7.69
N LEU A 116 19.57 -29.80 7.33
CA LEU A 116 18.21 -29.85 7.85
C LEU A 116 18.15 -30.16 9.36
N ARG A 117 19.09 -30.97 9.87
CA ARG A 117 19.16 -31.39 11.28
C ARG A 117 19.98 -30.43 12.16
N LEU A 118 20.86 -29.62 11.55
CA LEU A 118 21.86 -28.78 12.23
C LEU A 118 21.27 -27.88 13.33
N PRO A 119 20.14 -27.17 13.13
CA PRO A 119 19.58 -26.32 14.18
C PRO A 119 19.23 -27.07 15.47
N SER A 120 18.75 -28.31 15.36
CA SER A 120 18.42 -29.16 16.51
C SER A 120 19.68 -29.68 17.20
N THR A 121 20.69 -30.06 16.42
CA THR A 121 21.99 -30.51 16.94
C THR A 121 22.66 -29.40 17.76
N VAL A 122 22.68 -28.17 17.22
CA VAL A 122 23.27 -27.00 17.90
C VAL A 122 22.52 -26.64 19.17
N ALA A 123 21.18 -26.70 19.17
CA ALA A 123 20.39 -26.46 20.38
C ALA A 123 20.74 -27.47 21.50
N SER A 124 20.97 -28.74 21.14
CA SER A 124 21.40 -29.76 22.11
C SER A 124 22.78 -29.44 22.69
N LEU A 125 23.74 -28.96 21.87
CA LEU A 125 25.10 -28.61 22.32
C LEU A 125 25.11 -27.44 23.31
N ILE A 126 24.21 -26.46 23.13
CA ILE A 126 24.11 -25.32 24.04
C ILE A 126 23.49 -25.73 25.38
N SER A 127 22.52 -26.65 25.37
CA SER A 127 21.85 -27.10 26.60
C SER A 127 22.75 -27.89 27.56
N THR A 128 23.89 -28.40 27.08
CA THR A 128 24.84 -29.20 27.86
C THR A 128 25.93 -28.38 28.56
N VAL A 129 25.99 -27.07 28.32
CA VAL A 129 27.05 -26.18 28.83
C VAL A 129 26.45 -25.15 29.79
N GLU A 130 26.89 -25.15 31.06
CA GLU A 130 26.46 -24.13 32.04
C GLU A 130 27.00 -22.74 31.65
N PRO A 131 26.19 -21.65 31.76
CA PRO A 131 26.61 -20.33 31.32
C PRO A 131 27.60 -19.72 32.33
N ASN A 132 28.90 -19.86 32.10
CA ASN A 132 29.89 -19.17 32.91
C ASN A 132 30.05 -17.72 32.44
N ALA A 133 29.50 -16.79 33.22
CA ALA A 133 29.57 -15.36 32.97
C ALA A 133 30.98 -14.82 33.20
N LYS A 134 31.78 -14.66 32.14
CA LYS A 134 32.89 -13.69 32.03
C LYS A 134 33.43 -13.66 30.60
N SER A 135 32.87 -12.80 29.74
CA SER A 135 33.50 -12.49 28.44
C SER A 135 34.44 -11.28 28.59
N THR A 136 35.74 -11.52 28.43
CA THR A 136 36.75 -10.50 28.13
C THR A 136 36.51 -9.87 26.74
N PRO A 137 36.95 -8.62 26.49
CA PRO A 137 36.71 -7.95 25.22
C PRO A 137 37.61 -8.53 24.11
N ALA A 138 37.01 -8.93 22.99
CA ALA A 138 37.70 -9.47 21.83
C ALA A 138 38.39 -8.38 20.97
N PRO A 139 39.51 -8.72 20.28
CA PRO A 139 40.29 -7.81 19.44
C PRO A 139 39.66 -7.56 18.06
N THR A 140 40.23 -6.62 17.32
CA THR A 140 39.78 -6.06 16.02
C THR A 140 39.86 -7.05 14.85
N GLY A 141 38.91 -7.99 14.76
CA GLY A 141 38.72 -8.92 13.63
C GLY A 141 37.24 -9.10 13.22
N PRO A 142 36.93 -9.88 12.17
CA PRO A 142 35.53 -10.17 11.77
C PRO A 142 34.76 -10.80 12.93
N LYS A 143 33.49 -10.39 13.11
CA LYS A 143 32.64 -10.85 14.24
C LYS A 143 32.52 -12.39 14.23
N PRO A 144 32.75 -13.07 15.38
CA PRO A 144 32.62 -14.52 15.48
C PRO A 144 31.16 -14.97 15.26
N THR A 145 30.97 -16.11 14.59
CA THR A 145 29.65 -16.72 14.38
C THR A 145 29.12 -17.23 15.71
N ARG A 146 27.91 -16.81 16.13
CA ARG A 146 27.27 -17.31 17.35
C ARG A 146 26.25 -18.40 17.00
N PRO A 147 25.91 -19.30 17.94
CA PRO A 147 24.95 -20.38 17.67
C PRO A 147 23.59 -19.89 17.14
N GLN A 148 23.10 -18.77 17.66
CA GLN A 148 21.86 -18.13 17.20
C GLN A 148 21.90 -17.63 15.75
N ASP A 149 23.08 -17.44 15.17
CA ASP A 149 23.25 -16.97 13.79
C ASP A 149 23.14 -18.13 12.77
N LEU A 150 23.20 -19.40 13.21
CA LEU A 150 23.20 -20.57 12.32
C LEU A 150 21.82 -20.90 11.71
N LYS A 151 20.73 -20.84 12.49
CA LYS A 151 19.37 -21.13 11.99
C LYS A 151 18.96 -20.22 10.82
N PRO A 152 19.17 -18.88 10.89
CA PRO A 152 18.96 -18.01 9.72
C PRO A 152 19.85 -18.35 8.52
N MET A 153 21.11 -18.74 8.73
CA MET A 153 22.01 -19.14 7.63
C MET A 153 21.51 -20.42 6.95
N VAL A 154 21.05 -21.42 7.71
CA VAL A 154 20.44 -22.65 7.18
C VAL A 154 19.22 -22.32 6.33
N ALA A 155 18.31 -21.48 6.83
CA ALA A 155 17.11 -21.10 6.09
C ALA A 155 17.46 -20.41 4.75
N ILE A 156 18.43 -19.49 4.73
CA ILE A 156 18.89 -18.82 3.51
C ILE A 156 19.56 -19.81 2.54
N LEU A 157 20.42 -20.70 3.05
CA LEU A 157 21.06 -21.74 2.25
C LEU A 157 20.03 -22.65 1.57
N LEU A 158 19.07 -23.18 2.36
CA LEU A 158 18.01 -24.02 1.84
C LEU A 158 17.18 -23.29 0.80
N SER A 159 16.73 -22.06 1.10
CA SER A 159 15.94 -21.25 0.16
C SER A 159 16.66 -21.04 -1.16
N LYS A 160 17.94 -20.66 -1.13
CA LYS A 160 18.72 -20.49 -2.36
C LYS A 160 18.96 -21.81 -3.08
N SER A 161 19.20 -22.90 -2.36
CA SER A 161 19.42 -24.22 -2.96
C SER A 161 18.16 -24.71 -3.69
N PHE A 162 16.99 -24.55 -3.08
CA PHE A 162 15.71 -24.97 -3.65
C PHE A 162 15.28 -24.09 -4.84
N GLU A 163 15.62 -22.80 -4.81
CA GLU A 163 15.41 -21.89 -5.95
C GLU A 163 16.30 -22.26 -7.15
N THR A 164 17.54 -22.69 -6.88
CA THR A 164 18.58 -22.88 -7.90
C THR A 164 18.64 -24.31 -8.45
N ALA A 165 18.11 -25.30 -7.72
CA ALA A 165 18.11 -26.70 -8.12
C ALA A 165 17.45 -26.92 -9.50
N SER A 166 18.00 -27.84 -10.29
CA SER A 166 17.49 -28.10 -11.64
C SER A 166 16.12 -28.79 -11.64
N ASN A 167 15.83 -29.60 -10.62
CA ASN A 167 14.59 -30.34 -10.47
C ASN A 167 14.00 -30.20 -9.07
N LYS A 168 12.93 -29.41 -8.95
CA LYS A 168 12.24 -29.18 -7.67
C LYS A 168 11.49 -30.40 -7.13
N ASP A 169 11.00 -31.28 -8.01
CA ASP A 169 10.35 -32.53 -7.58
C ASP A 169 11.38 -33.46 -6.91
N HIS A 170 12.59 -33.52 -7.45
CA HIS A 170 13.68 -34.29 -6.85
C HIS A 170 14.08 -33.77 -5.46
N VAL A 171 14.19 -32.44 -5.32
CA VAL A 171 14.43 -31.80 -4.00
C VAL A 171 13.31 -32.15 -3.02
N ARG A 172 12.05 -32.10 -3.45
CA ARG A 172 10.89 -32.48 -2.63
C ARG A 172 10.99 -33.94 -2.20
N ASP A 173 11.26 -34.85 -3.12
CA ASP A 173 11.27 -36.28 -2.86
C ASP A 173 12.40 -36.65 -1.89
N LYS A 174 13.60 -36.08 -2.08
CA LYS A 174 14.73 -36.28 -1.17
C LYS A 174 14.49 -35.69 0.22
N SER A 175 13.92 -34.48 0.28
CA SER A 175 13.54 -33.87 1.56
C SER A 175 12.47 -34.70 2.28
N THR A 176 11.49 -35.24 1.54
CA THR A 176 10.44 -36.13 2.07
C THR A 176 11.04 -37.38 2.69
N GLU A 177 11.98 -38.04 2.02
CA GLU A 177 12.68 -39.23 2.52
C GLU A 177 13.34 -38.95 3.88
N ILE A 178 14.13 -37.87 3.96
CA ILE A 178 14.86 -37.47 5.17
C ILE A 178 13.89 -37.16 6.33
N ILE A 179 12.90 -36.30 6.06
CA ILE A 179 11.96 -35.81 7.07
C ILE A 179 11.12 -36.96 7.63
N LEU A 180 10.55 -37.80 6.77
CA LEU A 180 9.68 -38.89 7.22
C LEU A 180 10.45 -39.99 7.95
N THR A 181 11.71 -40.22 7.57
CA THR A 181 12.60 -41.13 8.31
C THR A 181 12.83 -40.63 9.73
N ASP A 182 13.06 -39.32 9.90
CA ASP A 182 13.30 -38.73 11.21
C ASP A 182 12.02 -38.70 12.07
N ILE A 183 10.87 -38.35 11.49
CA ILE A 183 9.55 -38.37 12.15
C ILE A 183 9.17 -39.79 12.57
N GLY A 184 9.50 -40.81 11.78
CA GLY A 184 9.23 -42.22 12.09
C GLY A 184 10.15 -42.85 13.15
N SER A 185 11.12 -42.10 13.70
CA SER A 185 12.08 -42.64 14.67
C SER A 185 11.44 -42.96 16.04
N ASP A 186 11.94 -44.01 16.69
CA ASP A 186 11.65 -44.34 18.08
C ASP A 186 12.13 -43.27 19.08
N LYS A 187 13.14 -42.47 18.72
CA LYS A 187 13.75 -41.46 19.57
C LYS A 187 13.03 -40.13 19.44
N VAL A 188 12.48 -39.64 20.55
CA VAL A 188 11.79 -38.32 20.64
C VAL A 188 12.63 -37.17 20.06
N LYS A 189 13.95 -37.15 20.34
CA LYS A 189 14.86 -36.12 19.82
C LYS A 189 15.00 -36.15 18.29
N THR A 190 15.01 -37.33 17.70
CA THR A 190 15.07 -37.51 16.24
C THR A 190 13.74 -37.09 15.62
N ARG A 191 12.60 -37.47 16.22
CA ARG A 191 11.28 -37.01 15.77
C ARG A 191 11.15 -35.50 15.80
N ALA A 192 11.52 -34.86 16.92
CA ALA A 192 11.53 -33.40 17.04
C ALA A 192 12.39 -32.74 15.96
N THR A 193 13.52 -33.36 15.60
CA THR A 193 14.35 -32.90 14.49
C THR A 193 13.63 -33.01 13.15
N GLY A 194 12.94 -34.13 12.87
CA GLY A 194 12.14 -34.30 11.66
C GLY A 194 11.05 -33.22 11.50
N PHE A 195 10.31 -32.90 12.57
CA PHE A 195 9.33 -31.82 12.57
C PHE A 195 9.98 -30.44 12.35
N GLN A 196 11.13 -30.18 12.97
CA GLN A 196 11.88 -28.93 12.78
C GLN A 196 12.42 -28.81 11.35
N SER A 197 12.86 -29.91 10.73
CA SER A 197 13.29 -29.96 9.34
C SER A 197 12.12 -29.70 8.38
N LEU A 198 10.95 -30.27 8.64
CA LEU A 198 9.73 -29.95 7.90
C LEU A 198 9.41 -28.45 7.97
N HIS A 199 9.45 -27.87 9.16
CA HIS A 199 9.25 -26.43 9.37
C HIS A 199 10.26 -25.58 8.57
N LEU A 200 11.53 -25.96 8.55
CA LEU A 200 12.59 -25.26 7.81
C LEU A 200 12.37 -25.33 6.29
N VAL A 201 11.91 -26.48 5.77
CA VAL A 201 11.56 -26.61 4.34
C VAL A 201 10.43 -25.65 3.98
N PHE A 202 9.40 -25.51 4.82
CA PHE A 202 8.33 -24.52 4.63
C PHE A 202 8.83 -23.07 4.67
N GLN A 203 9.82 -22.75 5.51
CA GLN A 203 10.47 -21.43 5.52
C GLN A 203 11.31 -21.18 4.27
N ALA A 204 11.92 -22.23 3.71
CA ALA A 204 12.81 -22.15 2.55
C ALA A 204 12.06 -22.06 1.21
N ASP A 205 11.09 -22.95 0.97
CA ASP A 205 10.23 -22.98 -0.21
C ASP A 205 8.84 -23.56 0.15
N MET A 206 7.82 -22.71 0.13
CA MET A 206 6.43 -23.05 0.45
C MET A 206 5.86 -24.14 -0.47
N ALA A 207 6.22 -24.13 -1.77
CA ALA A 207 5.67 -25.07 -2.73
C ALA A 207 6.22 -26.48 -2.51
N ILE A 208 7.52 -26.60 -2.21
CA ILE A 208 8.14 -27.87 -1.84
C ILE A 208 7.49 -28.41 -0.55
N GLY A 209 7.39 -27.58 0.49
CA GLY A 209 6.75 -27.98 1.76
C GLY A 209 5.30 -28.45 1.58
N CYS A 210 4.50 -27.71 0.80
CA CYS A 210 3.13 -28.13 0.45
C CYS A 210 3.11 -29.47 -0.30
N GLY A 211 4.07 -29.70 -1.20
CA GLY A 211 4.23 -30.98 -1.88
C GLY A 211 4.50 -32.16 -0.94
N ILE A 212 5.24 -31.94 0.15
CA ILE A 212 5.48 -32.96 1.18
C ILE A 212 4.16 -33.30 1.90
N LEU A 213 3.41 -32.29 2.36
CA LEU A 213 2.13 -32.50 3.05
C LEU A 213 1.03 -33.08 2.14
N ALA A 214 1.15 -32.90 0.83
CA ALA A 214 0.22 -33.46 -0.15
C ALA A 214 0.39 -34.97 -0.37
N LYS A 215 1.40 -35.61 0.23
CA LYS A 215 1.56 -37.06 0.18
C LYS A 215 0.35 -37.74 0.80
N ASP A 216 -0.27 -38.66 0.05
CA ASP A 216 -1.48 -39.35 0.45
C ASP A 216 -1.34 -40.00 1.85
N GLY A 217 -2.31 -39.71 2.73
CA GLY A 217 -2.36 -40.25 4.09
C GLY A 217 -1.49 -39.52 5.12
N LEU A 218 -0.47 -38.75 4.72
CA LEU A 218 0.51 -38.18 5.65
C LEU A 218 -0.14 -37.26 6.71
N LEU A 219 -1.05 -36.37 6.31
CA LEU A 219 -1.73 -35.49 7.28
C LEU A 219 -2.51 -36.28 8.33
N VAL A 220 -3.14 -37.38 7.94
CA VAL A 220 -3.88 -38.25 8.87
C VAL A 220 -2.91 -38.93 9.83
N GLU A 221 -1.82 -39.52 9.31
CA GLU A 221 -0.78 -40.16 10.13
C GLU A 221 -0.15 -39.20 11.15
N LEU A 222 0.12 -37.96 10.74
CA LEU A 222 0.65 -36.92 11.64
C LEU A 222 -0.37 -36.57 12.74
N MET A 223 -1.65 -36.46 12.42
CA MET A 223 -2.69 -36.13 13.39
C MET A 223 -2.99 -37.29 14.36
N ASP A 224 -2.84 -38.54 13.93
CA ASP A 224 -3.05 -39.71 14.80
C ASP A 224 -2.02 -39.80 15.92
N CYS A 225 -0.79 -39.32 15.69
CA CYS A 225 0.30 -39.41 16.65
C CYS A 225 0.52 -38.13 17.48
N ILE A 226 0.13 -36.96 16.96
CA ILE A 226 0.56 -35.66 17.52
C ILE A 226 0.11 -35.41 18.96
N GLU A 227 -1.06 -35.92 19.35
CA GLU A 227 -1.59 -35.74 20.72
C GLU A 227 -0.70 -36.41 21.78
N LEU A 228 0.11 -37.40 21.39
CA LEU A 228 1.02 -38.13 22.28
C LEU A 228 2.43 -37.54 22.32
N GLU A 229 2.75 -36.59 21.43
CA GLU A 229 4.08 -35.97 21.36
C GLU A 229 4.25 -34.83 22.38
N THR A 230 5.50 -34.37 22.53
CA THR A 230 5.82 -33.25 23.44
C THR A 230 5.21 -31.93 22.96
N GLU A 231 4.95 -31.00 23.88
CA GLU A 231 4.41 -29.67 23.51
C GLU A 231 5.31 -28.93 22.49
N ASP A 232 6.63 -29.10 22.56
CA ASP A 232 7.56 -28.51 21.59
C ASP A 232 7.31 -29.02 20.16
N ILE A 233 7.07 -30.33 20.00
CA ILE A 233 6.72 -30.94 18.71
C ILE A 233 5.36 -30.43 18.24
N GLN A 234 4.37 -30.38 19.14
CA GLN A 234 3.04 -29.86 18.84
C GLN A 234 3.10 -28.40 18.36
N ILE A 235 3.93 -27.57 18.99
CA ILE A 235 4.18 -26.18 18.58
C ILE A 235 4.78 -26.14 17.17
N THR A 236 5.87 -26.86 16.92
CA THR A 236 6.56 -26.85 15.62
C THR A 236 5.64 -27.32 14.50
N LEU A 237 4.86 -28.38 14.70
CA LEU A 237 3.90 -28.85 13.72
C LEU A 237 2.79 -27.82 13.51
N THR A 238 2.23 -27.26 14.57
CA THR A 238 1.13 -26.28 14.48
C THR A 238 1.56 -25.00 13.74
N GLU A 239 2.77 -24.50 14.00
CA GLU A 239 3.34 -23.37 13.25
C GLU A 239 3.54 -23.73 11.77
N THR A 240 3.98 -24.95 11.48
CA THR A 240 4.13 -25.46 10.11
C THR A 240 2.78 -25.54 9.39
N LEU A 241 1.74 -26.04 10.05
CA LEU A 241 0.38 -26.06 9.52
C LEU A 241 -0.15 -24.64 9.28
N SER A 242 0.11 -23.70 10.19
CA SER A 242 -0.24 -22.28 10.03
C SER A 242 0.45 -21.65 8.82
N MET A 243 1.72 -21.93 8.59
CA MET A 243 2.45 -21.48 7.39
C MET A 243 1.86 -22.10 6.11
N ALA A 244 1.63 -23.41 6.13
CA ALA A 244 1.06 -24.17 5.02
C ALA A 244 -0.35 -23.68 4.64
N CYS A 245 -1.11 -23.13 5.59
CA CYS A 245 -2.41 -22.51 5.32
C CYS A 245 -2.33 -21.26 4.43
N ALA A 246 -1.15 -20.73 4.10
CA ALA A 246 -1.01 -19.70 3.07
C ALA A 246 -1.41 -20.23 1.68
N ASP A 247 -1.08 -21.49 1.35
CA ASP A 247 -1.50 -22.13 0.11
C ASP A 247 -2.97 -22.56 0.16
N ALA A 248 -3.69 -22.39 -0.94
CA ALA A 248 -5.13 -22.64 -0.96
C ALA A 248 -5.51 -24.12 -0.95
N LYS A 249 -4.74 -24.98 -1.62
CA LYS A 249 -5.01 -26.43 -1.68
C LYS A 249 -4.66 -27.06 -0.34
N THR A 250 -3.47 -26.77 0.16
CA THR A 250 -2.99 -27.29 1.45
C THR A 250 -3.86 -26.81 2.60
N ARG A 251 -4.28 -25.53 2.62
CA ARG A 251 -5.25 -25.03 3.62
C ARG A 251 -6.55 -25.83 3.64
N THR A 252 -7.07 -26.24 2.48
CA THR A 252 -8.31 -27.04 2.40
C THR A 252 -8.10 -28.44 2.99
N ALA A 253 -6.97 -29.07 2.68
CA ALA A 253 -6.61 -30.38 3.26
C ALA A 253 -6.39 -30.31 4.78
N ILE A 254 -5.72 -29.26 5.27
CA ILE A 254 -5.54 -29.02 6.71
C ILE A 254 -6.89 -28.78 7.39
N GLY A 255 -7.80 -28.03 6.77
CA GLY A 255 -9.17 -27.85 7.28
C GLY A 255 -9.93 -29.17 7.42
N LEU A 256 -9.73 -30.11 6.50
CA LEU A 256 -10.39 -31.42 6.52
C LEU A 256 -9.82 -32.36 7.58
N HIS A 257 -8.49 -32.41 7.74
CA HIS A 257 -7.83 -33.43 8.55
C HIS A 257 -7.33 -32.96 9.91
N CYS A 258 -7.02 -31.66 10.08
CA CYS A 258 -6.36 -31.13 11.28
C CYS A 258 -7.28 -30.24 12.13
N SER A 259 -8.47 -29.87 11.65
CA SER A 259 -9.34 -28.90 12.32
C SER A 259 -9.77 -29.33 13.72
N GLU A 260 -10.11 -30.61 13.93
CA GLU A 260 -10.50 -31.12 15.26
C GLU A 260 -9.36 -31.04 16.28
N PHE A 261 -8.13 -31.38 15.88
CA PHE A 261 -6.95 -31.23 16.73
C PHE A 261 -6.71 -29.76 17.11
N LEU A 262 -6.79 -28.84 16.14
CA LEU A 262 -6.63 -27.42 16.42
C LEU A 262 -7.76 -26.88 17.33
N LYS A 263 -9.01 -27.32 17.13
CA LYS A 263 -10.15 -26.98 17.98
C LYS A 263 -10.01 -27.56 19.39
N SER A 264 -9.41 -28.74 19.56
CA SER A 264 -9.18 -29.33 20.88
C SER A 264 -8.22 -28.47 21.73
N ILE A 265 -7.16 -27.95 21.10
CA ILE A 265 -6.19 -27.04 21.73
C ILE A 265 -6.85 -25.72 22.16
N VAL A 266 -7.59 -25.08 21.23
CA VAL A 266 -8.09 -23.71 21.40
C VAL A 266 -9.41 -23.67 22.18
N MET A 267 -10.38 -24.49 21.79
CA MET A 267 -11.77 -24.40 22.27
C MET A 267 -12.05 -25.33 23.45
N ARG A 268 -11.40 -26.51 23.49
CA ARG A 268 -11.60 -27.51 24.55
C ARG A 268 -10.54 -27.46 25.65
N GLY A 269 -9.54 -26.58 25.50
CA GLY A 269 -8.54 -26.31 26.53
C GLY A 269 -7.57 -27.47 26.78
N ALA A 270 -7.22 -28.25 25.75
CA ALA A 270 -6.33 -29.41 25.85
C ALA A 270 -4.93 -29.09 26.43
N THR A 271 -4.48 -27.83 26.34
CA THR A 271 -3.21 -27.37 26.92
C THR A 271 -3.39 -26.06 27.71
N LYS A 272 -2.42 -25.72 28.55
CA LYS A 272 -2.26 -24.38 29.17
C LYS A 272 -1.19 -23.54 28.48
N ASN A 273 -0.44 -24.11 27.53
CA ASN A 273 0.63 -23.44 26.81
C ASN A 273 0.05 -22.38 25.85
N GLN A 274 0.34 -21.11 26.15
CA GLN A 274 -0.20 -19.98 25.40
C GLN A 274 0.37 -19.87 23.98
N HIS A 275 1.61 -20.32 23.77
CA HIS A 275 2.25 -20.30 22.46
C HIS A 275 1.58 -21.29 21.50
N LEU A 276 1.34 -22.51 21.97
CA LEU A 276 0.60 -23.54 21.22
C LEU A 276 -0.84 -23.09 20.91
N LYS A 277 -1.54 -22.52 21.89
CA LYS A 277 -2.88 -21.94 21.68
C LYS A 277 -2.88 -20.85 20.63
N GLY A 278 -1.93 -19.93 20.70
CA GLY A 278 -1.77 -18.85 19.73
C GLY A 278 -1.55 -19.40 18.32
N ALA A 279 -0.60 -20.32 18.14
CA ALA A 279 -0.30 -20.93 16.85
C ALA A 279 -1.52 -21.67 16.26
N ALA A 280 -2.23 -22.45 17.08
CA ALA A 280 -3.41 -23.19 16.66
C ALA A 280 -4.56 -22.26 16.26
N ALA A 281 -4.76 -21.17 17.01
CA ALA A 281 -5.76 -20.16 16.71
C ALA A 281 -5.47 -19.44 15.38
N VAL A 282 -4.21 -19.16 15.06
CA VAL A 282 -3.83 -18.58 13.75
C VAL A 282 -4.18 -19.54 12.62
N ALA A 283 -3.84 -20.82 12.76
CA ALA A 283 -4.18 -21.84 11.76
C ALA A 283 -5.69 -21.93 11.53
N LEU A 284 -6.49 -21.98 12.61
CA LEU A 284 -7.96 -21.98 12.52
C LEU A 284 -8.51 -20.71 11.85
N THR A 285 -7.98 -19.54 12.19
CA THR A 285 -8.39 -18.26 11.57
C THR A 285 -8.10 -18.26 10.07
N LYS A 286 -6.97 -18.82 9.63
CA LYS A 286 -6.65 -18.96 8.21
C LYS A 286 -7.58 -19.95 7.52
N ILE A 287 -7.94 -21.06 8.18
CA ILE A 287 -8.88 -22.06 7.65
C ILE A 287 -10.28 -21.46 7.46
N SER A 288 -10.81 -20.72 8.44
CA SER A 288 -12.16 -20.13 8.37
C SER A 288 -12.31 -19.14 7.21
N LEU A 289 -11.24 -18.39 6.89
CA LEU A 289 -11.17 -17.50 5.71
C LEU A 289 -11.39 -18.24 4.36
N SER A 290 -11.29 -19.57 4.33
CA SER A 290 -11.56 -20.40 3.15
C SER A 290 -12.96 -21.01 3.13
N GLU A 291 -13.55 -21.27 4.30
CA GLU A 291 -14.91 -21.81 4.44
C GLU A 291 -15.95 -20.75 4.07
N SER A 292 -15.71 -19.50 4.44
CA SER A 292 -16.51 -18.33 4.01
C SER A 292 -16.42 -18.04 2.49
N ARG A 293 -15.74 -18.88 1.71
CA ARG A 293 -15.63 -18.81 0.24
C ARG A 293 -16.33 -19.96 -0.49
N LYS A 294 -16.95 -20.92 0.21
CA LYS A 294 -17.71 -22.00 -0.42
C LYS A 294 -19.19 -21.64 -0.51
N ASP A 295 -19.65 -21.37 -1.73
CA ASP A 295 -21.07 -21.33 -2.09
C ASP A 295 -21.64 -22.77 -2.06
N PRO A 296 -22.81 -23.04 -1.43
CA PRO A 296 -23.45 -24.36 -1.39
C PRO A 296 -23.88 -24.93 -2.75
N SER A 297 -23.78 -24.17 -3.84
CA SER A 297 -24.38 -24.54 -5.14
C SER A 297 -23.51 -25.36 -6.11
N VAL A 298 -22.28 -25.74 -5.73
CA VAL A 298 -21.44 -26.60 -6.59
C VAL A 298 -21.48 -28.05 -6.11
N GLY A 299 -22.38 -28.82 -6.71
CA GLY A 299 -22.44 -30.27 -6.56
C GLY A 299 -21.09 -30.92 -6.87
N MET A 300 -20.58 -31.67 -5.90
CA MET A 300 -19.41 -32.52 -6.06
C MET A 300 -19.82 -33.74 -6.88
N ASN A 301 -19.61 -33.68 -8.20
CA ASN A 301 -19.64 -34.89 -9.01
C ASN A 301 -18.34 -35.66 -8.79
N GLY A 302 -18.46 -36.83 -8.17
CA GLY A 302 -17.47 -37.90 -8.21
C GLY A 302 -16.57 -37.99 -6.99
N LEU A 303 -17.05 -38.63 -5.93
CA LEU A 303 -16.34 -39.66 -5.17
C LEU A 303 -17.34 -40.24 -4.14
N ASP A 304 -18.01 -41.32 -4.55
CA ASP A 304 -18.88 -42.13 -3.71
C ASP A 304 -18.06 -42.87 -2.63
N GLY A 305 -18.44 -42.72 -1.36
CA GLY A 305 -17.81 -43.46 -0.27
C GLY A 305 -18.15 -43.01 1.14
N ALA A 306 -19.42 -43.12 1.54
CA ALA A 306 -19.90 -43.29 2.92
C ALA A 306 -19.53 -42.23 4.00
N SER A 307 -20.42 -41.25 4.19
CA SER A 307 -21.16 -41.09 5.45
C SER A 307 -22.26 -40.02 5.29
N ASN A 308 -23.52 -40.47 5.31
CA ASN A 308 -24.68 -39.59 5.38
C ASN A 308 -24.73 -38.94 6.77
N GLN A 309 -24.21 -37.73 6.89
CA GLN A 309 -24.74 -36.75 7.84
C GLN A 309 -25.20 -35.54 7.04
N ALA A 310 -26.51 -35.32 7.04
CA ALA A 310 -27.15 -34.16 6.45
C ALA A 310 -26.59 -32.87 7.08
N PRO A 311 -26.43 -31.77 6.33
CA PRO A 311 -25.97 -30.51 6.89
C PRO A 311 -27.10 -29.89 7.74
N SER A 312 -27.03 -30.05 9.05
CA SER A 312 -27.87 -29.32 9.99
C SER A 312 -27.24 -27.95 10.31
N ASN A 313 -27.96 -26.87 9.98
CA ASN A 313 -27.86 -25.53 10.58
C ASN A 313 -26.45 -24.91 10.72
N GLY A 314 -25.83 -24.51 9.62
CA GLY A 314 -24.58 -23.73 9.63
C GLY A 314 -24.80 -22.24 9.34
N SER A 315 -25.03 -21.42 10.38
CA SER A 315 -24.83 -19.96 10.28
C SER A 315 -24.42 -19.29 11.60
N ASN A 316 -24.75 -19.86 12.76
CA ASN A 316 -24.43 -19.24 14.06
C ASN A 316 -23.13 -19.75 14.71
N SER A 317 -22.69 -20.99 14.40
CA SER A 317 -21.50 -21.59 15.03
C SER A 317 -20.19 -20.97 14.54
N SER A 318 -20.08 -20.67 13.24
CA SER A 318 -18.85 -20.14 12.63
C SER A 318 -18.50 -18.72 13.13
N ALA A 319 -19.50 -17.82 13.20
CA ALA A 319 -19.28 -16.46 13.70
C ALA A 319 -18.90 -16.43 15.19
N GLU A 320 -19.43 -17.36 15.99
CA GLU A 320 -19.08 -17.48 17.41
C GLU A 320 -17.65 -18.04 17.60
N GLU A 321 -17.25 -19.03 16.79
CA GLU A 321 -15.87 -19.54 16.76
C GLU A 321 -14.88 -18.43 16.39
N GLU A 322 -15.19 -17.61 15.38
CA GLU A 322 -14.34 -16.49 14.97
C GLU A 322 -14.24 -15.40 16.05
N ALA A 323 -15.34 -15.08 16.72
CA ALA A 323 -15.34 -14.17 17.86
C ALA A 323 -14.51 -14.71 19.04
N GLN A 324 -14.54 -16.02 19.28
CA GLN A 324 -13.71 -16.66 20.31
C GLN A 324 -12.21 -16.58 19.96
N LEU A 325 -11.84 -16.82 18.70
CA LEU A 325 -10.46 -16.65 18.22
C LEU A 325 -9.97 -15.21 18.41
N ALA A 326 -10.77 -14.21 18.00
CA ALA A 326 -10.45 -12.80 18.19
C ALA A 326 -10.27 -12.41 19.66
N ARG A 327 -11.12 -12.94 20.56
CA ARG A 327 -11.01 -12.72 22.02
C ARG A 327 -9.76 -13.37 22.61
N LEU A 328 -9.36 -14.54 22.11
CA LEU A 328 -8.11 -15.19 22.51
C LEU A 328 -6.91 -14.32 22.15
N PHE A 329 -6.82 -13.83 20.90
CA PHE A 329 -5.73 -12.93 20.50
C PHE A 329 -5.72 -11.64 21.32
N SER A 330 -6.90 -11.06 21.60
CA SER A 330 -7.02 -9.90 22.50
C SER A 330 -6.45 -10.19 23.89
N THR A 331 -6.73 -11.37 24.44
CA THR A 331 -6.22 -11.79 25.75
C THR A 331 -4.71 -11.98 25.73
N LEU A 332 -4.17 -12.62 24.70
CA LEU A 332 -2.73 -12.86 24.55
C LEU A 332 -1.93 -11.55 24.45
N LEU A 333 -2.49 -10.52 23.81
CA LEU A 333 -1.87 -9.20 23.62
C LEU A 333 -1.97 -8.28 24.84
N LYS A 334 -2.86 -8.57 25.79
CA LYS A 334 -3.05 -7.77 27.01
C LYS A 334 -2.29 -8.30 28.22
N ASP A 335 -1.76 -9.53 28.15
CA ASP A 335 -1.05 -10.15 29.27
C ASP A 335 0.44 -9.79 29.22
N ASP A 336 0.86 -8.90 30.11
CA ASP A 336 2.24 -8.41 30.26
C ASP A 336 3.28 -9.54 30.43
N LYS A 337 2.86 -10.74 30.85
CA LYS A 337 3.77 -11.89 30.96
C LYS A 337 4.29 -12.38 29.61
N ASN A 338 3.56 -12.07 28.53
CA ASN A 338 3.90 -12.49 27.17
C ASN A 338 4.85 -11.51 26.47
N ASP A 339 5.15 -10.35 27.07
CA ASP A 339 5.94 -9.27 26.45
C ASP A 339 7.38 -9.62 26.09
N LYS A 340 7.91 -10.72 26.65
CA LYS A 340 9.27 -11.18 26.39
C LYS A 340 9.34 -12.37 25.44
N ILE A 341 8.20 -12.94 25.05
CA ILE A 341 8.12 -14.12 24.17
C ILE A 341 7.60 -13.68 22.81
N ASN A 342 8.53 -13.27 21.94
CA ASN A 342 8.23 -12.78 20.59
C ASN A 342 7.27 -13.70 19.80
N GLY A 343 7.32 -15.01 20.03
CA GLY A 343 6.44 -15.99 19.36
C GLY A 343 4.96 -15.82 19.68
N ILE A 344 4.61 -15.56 20.96
CA ILE A 344 3.20 -15.44 21.38
C ILE A 344 2.59 -14.17 20.82
N GLN A 345 3.30 -13.04 20.96
CA GLN A 345 2.85 -11.75 20.41
C GLN A 345 2.75 -11.80 18.88
N LEU A 346 3.72 -12.45 18.20
CA LEU A 346 3.69 -12.59 16.75
C LEU A 346 2.48 -13.38 16.29
N ASN A 347 2.20 -14.53 16.92
CA ASN A 347 1.02 -15.33 16.62
C ASN A 347 -0.27 -14.53 16.86
N ALA A 348 -0.36 -13.79 17.97
CA ALA A 348 -1.57 -13.03 18.28
C ALA A 348 -1.80 -11.86 17.31
N VAL A 349 -0.75 -11.12 16.95
CA VAL A 349 -0.81 -10.05 15.94
C VAL A 349 -1.16 -10.63 14.57
N GLU A 350 -0.52 -11.72 14.15
CA GLU A 350 -0.78 -12.36 12.86
C GLU A 350 -2.24 -12.85 12.76
N GLY A 351 -2.71 -13.56 13.80
CA GLY A 351 -4.09 -14.02 13.89
C GLY A 351 -5.10 -12.88 13.81
N LEU A 352 -4.87 -11.79 14.54
CA LEU A 352 -5.73 -10.62 14.50
C LEU A 352 -5.65 -9.87 13.16
N ALA A 353 -4.49 -9.87 12.48
CA ALA A 353 -4.34 -9.31 11.14
C ALA A 353 -5.21 -10.04 10.10
N TYR A 354 -5.33 -11.37 10.20
CA TYR A 354 -6.24 -12.16 9.37
C TYR A 354 -7.72 -12.00 9.78
N ALA A 355 -8.01 -12.04 11.08
CA ALA A 355 -9.38 -11.93 11.60
C ALA A 355 -10.00 -10.54 11.35
N SER A 356 -9.20 -9.48 11.43
CA SER A 356 -9.66 -8.08 11.26
C SER A 356 -10.11 -7.73 9.84
N ILE A 357 -10.06 -8.67 8.89
CA ILE A 357 -10.68 -8.49 7.57
C ILE A 357 -12.21 -8.44 7.70
N GLN A 358 -12.79 -9.15 8.67
CA GLN A 358 -14.24 -9.27 8.89
C GLN A 358 -14.79 -8.10 9.71
N GLY A 359 -15.94 -7.55 9.31
CA GLY A 359 -16.59 -6.42 10.00
C GLY A 359 -16.83 -6.63 11.51
N PRO A 360 -17.38 -7.78 11.96
CA PRO A 360 -17.62 -8.03 13.39
C PRO A 360 -16.35 -7.97 14.24
N VAL A 361 -15.22 -8.46 13.72
CA VAL A 361 -13.92 -8.41 14.41
C VAL A 361 -13.38 -6.98 14.44
N LYS A 362 -13.54 -6.18 13.37
CA LYS A 362 -13.20 -4.75 13.39
C LYS A 362 -13.97 -4.01 14.50
N GLN A 363 -15.27 -4.31 14.63
CA GLN A 363 -16.11 -3.72 15.68
C GLN A 363 -15.71 -4.19 17.09
N LEU A 364 -15.31 -5.46 17.24
CA LEU A 364 -14.77 -5.97 18.50
C LEU A 364 -13.50 -5.24 18.91
N ILE A 365 -12.55 -5.07 17.97
CA ILE A 365 -11.28 -4.38 18.23
C ILE A 365 -11.52 -2.90 18.57
N ILE A 366 -12.36 -2.19 17.81
CA ILE A 366 -12.57 -0.76 18.05
C ILE A 366 -13.29 -0.47 19.37
N SER A 367 -14.15 -1.39 19.81
CA SER A 367 -14.87 -1.27 21.09
C SER A 367 -13.99 -1.55 22.31
N ASP A 368 -12.86 -2.23 22.10
CA ASP A 368 -11.93 -2.65 23.15
C ASP A 368 -10.75 -1.68 23.28
N LYS A 369 -10.95 -0.59 24.03
CA LYS A 369 -9.92 0.44 24.24
C LYS A 369 -8.61 -0.12 24.83
N ALA A 370 -8.68 -1.13 25.72
CA ALA A 370 -7.50 -1.72 26.30
C ALA A 370 -6.66 -2.44 25.24
N LEU A 371 -7.31 -3.19 24.34
CA LEU A 371 -6.61 -3.84 23.22
C LEU A 371 -5.94 -2.83 22.29
N LEU A 372 -6.62 -1.74 21.95
CA LEU A 372 -6.06 -0.69 21.10
C LEU A 372 -4.80 -0.07 21.72
N LEU A 373 -4.82 0.22 23.03
CA LEU A 373 -3.66 0.74 23.73
C LEU A 373 -2.49 -0.26 23.77
N SER A 374 -2.77 -1.55 23.99
CA SER A 374 -1.74 -2.61 23.89
C SER A 374 -1.14 -2.70 22.49
N LEU A 375 -1.95 -2.60 21.43
CA LEU A 375 -1.47 -2.60 20.04
C LEU A 375 -0.61 -1.37 19.73
N PHE A 376 -0.97 -0.19 20.26
CA PHE A 376 -0.19 1.03 20.09
C PHE A 376 1.17 0.91 20.79
N GLN A 377 1.16 0.52 22.08
CA GLN A 377 2.37 0.31 22.86
C GLN A 377 3.31 -0.72 22.19
N LEU A 378 2.77 -1.84 21.72
CA LEU A 378 3.54 -2.86 21.01
C LEU A 378 4.17 -2.31 19.71
N GLY A 379 3.45 -1.44 18.99
CA GLY A 379 3.96 -0.76 17.80
C GLY A 379 5.07 0.25 18.09
N GLU A 380 5.02 0.90 19.25
CA GLU A 380 6.06 1.82 19.73
C GLU A 380 7.34 1.09 20.13
N ASP A 381 7.22 -0.04 20.84
CA ASP A 381 8.36 -0.75 21.42
C ASP A 381 9.07 -1.70 20.46
N THR A 382 8.35 -2.24 19.46
CA THR A 382 8.88 -3.33 18.64
C THR A 382 9.90 -2.88 17.58
N LYS A 383 11.02 -3.60 17.53
CA LYS A 383 12.01 -3.53 16.44
C LYS A 383 11.87 -4.68 15.43
N ASN A 384 10.92 -5.59 15.67
CA ASN A 384 10.74 -6.79 14.88
C ASN A 384 9.88 -6.50 13.64
N ASN A 385 10.46 -6.61 12.44
CA ASN A 385 9.78 -6.28 11.18
C ASN A 385 8.51 -7.11 10.92
N PRO A 386 8.49 -8.44 11.14
CA PRO A 386 7.26 -9.23 11.15
C PRO A 386 6.14 -8.68 12.03
N LEU A 387 6.46 -8.25 13.27
CA LEU A 387 5.47 -7.63 14.17
C LEU A 387 4.98 -6.29 13.61
N LYS A 388 5.89 -5.42 13.15
CA LYS A 388 5.53 -4.15 12.50
C LYS A 388 4.58 -4.37 11.31
N TYR A 389 4.84 -5.39 10.51
CA TYR A 389 4.01 -5.77 9.38
C TYR A 389 2.61 -6.21 9.84
N GLY A 390 2.51 -7.13 10.80
CA GLY A 390 1.21 -7.57 11.30
C GLY A 390 0.39 -6.41 11.91
N LEU A 391 1.03 -5.54 12.69
CA LEU A 391 0.38 -4.36 13.29
C LEU A 391 -0.16 -3.39 12.24
N ILE A 392 0.64 -3.06 11.21
CA ILE A 392 0.18 -2.13 10.18
C ILE A 392 -0.95 -2.71 9.34
N ILE A 393 -0.99 -4.05 9.16
CA ILE A 393 -2.11 -4.71 8.48
C ILE A 393 -3.39 -4.63 9.32
N ILE A 394 -3.33 -4.83 10.64
CA ILE A 394 -4.49 -4.63 11.53
C ILE A 394 -5.01 -3.20 11.38
N PHE A 395 -4.14 -2.19 11.49
CA PHE A 395 -4.55 -0.78 11.35
C PHE A 395 -5.08 -0.48 9.94
N ASN A 396 -4.50 -1.06 8.90
CA ASN A 396 -5.01 -0.90 7.54
C ASN A 396 -6.43 -1.48 7.40
N ASN A 397 -6.68 -2.67 7.95
CA ASN A 397 -8.00 -3.29 7.92
C ASN A 397 -9.05 -2.49 8.73
N LEU A 398 -8.66 -1.94 9.89
CA LEU A 398 -9.53 -1.12 10.74
C LEU A 398 -9.90 0.22 10.11
N THR A 399 -8.98 0.81 9.32
CA THR A 399 -9.14 2.14 8.73
C THR A 399 -9.66 2.09 7.28
N ALA A 400 -9.69 0.92 6.65
CA ALA A 400 -10.04 0.76 5.24
C ALA A 400 -11.48 1.19 4.92
N PHE A 401 -11.60 2.02 3.89
CA PHE A 401 -12.86 2.31 3.22
C PHE A 401 -13.13 1.27 2.13
N ARG A 402 -14.40 1.05 1.80
CA ARG A 402 -14.78 0.27 0.61
C ARG A 402 -14.14 0.89 -0.63
N LYS A 403 -13.67 0.04 -1.54
CA LYS A 403 -13.19 0.50 -2.84
C LYS A 403 -14.39 1.03 -3.63
N ARG A 404 -14.44 2.33 -3.88
CA ARG A 404 -15.40 2.91 -4.82
C ARG A 404 -15.00 2.50 -6.23
N LEU A 405 -15.84 1.73 -6.89
CA LEU A 405 -15.69 1.34 -8.28
C LEU A 405 -16.24 2.46 -9.17
N SER A 406 -15.62 2.72 -10.32
CA SER A 406 -16.25 3.61 -11.30
C SER A 406 -17.54 2.98 -11.86
N PRO A 407 -18.49 3.75 -12.39
CA PRO A 407 -19.71 3.20 -12.99
C PRO A 407 -19.42 2.17 -14.09
N GLU A 408 -18.36 2.39 -14.86
CA GLU A 408 -17.86 1.47 -15.89
C GLU A 408 -17.26 0.20 -15.29
N GLN A 409 -16.50 0.32 -14.20
CA GLN A 409 -15.95 -0.83 -13.47
C GLN A 409 -17.06 -1.63 -12.80
N GLU A 410 -18.08 -0.98 -12.25
CA GLU A 410 -19.27 -1.64 -11.71
C GLU A 410 -20.04 -2.37 -12.81
N GLN A 411 -20.25 -1.74 -13.97
CA GLN A 411 -20.91 -2.38 -15.11
C GLN A 411 -20.09 -3.54 -15.66
N MET A 412 -18.77 -3.38 -15.79
CA MET A 412 -17.87 -4.46 -16.21
C MET A 412 -17.85 -5.60 -15.18
N LEU A 413 -17.91 -5.29 -13.88
CA LEU A 413 -18.04 -6.27 -12.82
C LEU A 413 -19.38 -6.99 -12.87
N LYS A 414 -20.50 -6.27 -13.06
CA LYS A 414 -21.83 -6.84 -13.26
C LYS A 414 -21.87 -7.74 -14.50
N LEU A 415 -21.28 -7.32 -15.61
CA LEU A 415 -21.16 -8.09 -16.85
C LEU A 415 -20.30 -9.33 -16.66
N LYS A 416 -19.12 -9.21 -16.03
CA LYS A 416 -18.26 -10.36 -15.70
C LYS A 416 -18.94 -11.32 -14.72
N LYS A 417 -19.79 -10.81 -13.81
CA LYS A 417 -20.59 -11.60 -12.86
C LYS A 417 -21.69 -12.36 -13.60
N MET A 418 -22.38 -11.71 -14.54
CA MET A 418 -23.39 -12.34 -15.40
C MET A 418 -22.77 -13.37 -16.36
N ALA A 419 -21.55 -13.13 -16.84
CA ALA A 419 -20.83 -14.03 -17.74
C ALA A 419 -20.08 -15.18 -17.04
N GLY A 420 -20.01 -15.19 -15.70
CA GLY A 420 -19.29 -16.21 -14.93
C GLY A 420 -17.77 -16.22 -15.14
N THR A 421 -17.19 -15.15 -15.70
CA THR A 421 -15.76 -15.06 -16.07
C THR A 421 -14.86 -14.49 -14.99
N LEU A 422 -15.42 -14.10 -13.84
CA LEU A 422 -14.64 -13.66 -12.67
C LEU A 422 -13.92 -14.86 -12.01
N PRO A 423 -12.61 -14.74 -11.71
CA PRO A 423 -11.93 -15.70 -10.84
C PRO A 423 -12.69 -15.82 -9.52
N LYS A 424 -13.02 -17.05 -9.10
CA LYS A 424 -13.80 -17.33 -7.87
C LYS A 424 -13.19 -16.69 -6.61
N SER A 425 -11.87 -16.46 -6.60
CA SER A 425 -11.14 -15.77 -5.53
C SER A 425 -11.38 -14.26 -5.45
N GLU A 426 -11.64 -13.59 -6.59
CA GLU A 426 -11.99 -12.17 -6.64
C GLU A 426 -13.48 -11.95 -6.40
N SER A 427 -14.33 -12.87 -6.90
CA SER A 427 -15.78 -12.80 -6.71
C SER A 427 -16.19 -12.84 -5.22
N GLY A 428 -15.53 -13.68 -4.39
CA GLY A 428 -15.79 -13.73 -2.95
C GLY A 428 -15.22 -12.54 -2.13
N ARG A 429 -14.17 -11.86 -2.62
CA ARG A 429 -13.69 -10.61 -2.00
C ARG A 429 -14.66 -9.46 -2.23
N LEU A 430 -15.31 -9.43 -3.39
CA LEU A 430 -16.26 -8.38 -3.78
C LEU A 430 -17.65 -8.63 -3.19
N GLN A 431 -18.11 -9.89 -3.14
CA GLN A 431 -19.40 -10.26 -2.51
C GLN A 431 -19.48 -9.87 -1.02
N ASN A 432 -18.40 -10.02 -0.25
CA ASN A 432 -18.42 -9.71 1.18
C ASN A 432 -18.14 -8.23 1.50
N GLN A 433 -17.56 -7.46 0.57
CA GLN A 433 -17.22 -6.05 0.79
C GLN A 433 -18.37 -5.09 0.46
N ASP A 434 -19.27 -5.47 -0.44
CA ASP A 434 -20.34 -4.58 -0.92
C ASP A 434 -21.59 -4.58 -0.01
N ASP A 435 -21.76 -5.54 0.91
CA ASP A 435 -23.00 -5.73 1.70
C ASP A 435 -22.85 -5.67 3.24
N ASP A 436 -21.65 -5.61 3.85
CA ASP A 436 -21.50 -5.58 5.33
C ASP A 436 -21.70 -4.15 5.89
N PRO A 437 -22.79 -3.85 6.63
CA PRO A 437 -23.05 -2.51 7.17
C PRO A 437 -21.93 -1.95 8.06
N LEU A 438 -21.07 -2.81 8.63
CA LEU A 438 -19.95 -2.40 9.47
C LEU A 438 -18.81 -1.74 8.67
N ASP A 439 -18.80 -1.90 7.34
CA ASP A 439 -17.87 -1.25 6.43
C ASP A 439 -18.49 -0.03 5.69
N ASP A 440 -19.68 0.42 6.11
CA ASP A 440 -20.25 1.68 5.63
C ASP A 440 -19.37 2.88 5.99
N GLU A 441 -19.36 3.90 5.12
CA GLU A 441 -18.48 5.07 5.25
C GLU A 441 -18.65 5.79 6.61
N VAL A 442 -19.87 5.86 7.13
CA VAL A 442 -20.16 6.46 8.46
C VAL A 442 -19.47 5.68 9.58
N VAL A 443 -19.54 4.35 9.53
CA VAL A 443 -18.93 3.47 10.55
C VAL A 443 -17.40 3.53 10.44
N VAL A 444 -16.85 3.50 9.23
CA VAL A 444 -15.40 3.63 8.98
C VAL A 444 -14.89 5.00 9.47
N ASN A 445 -15.62 6.08 9.19
CA ASN A 445 -15.28 7.41 9.70
C ASN A 445 -15.25 7.42 11.24
N GLN A 446 -16.26 6.84 11.90
CA GLN A 446 -16.28 6.75 13.37
C GLN A 446 -15.12 5.92 13.93
N ARG A 447 -14.71 4.84 13.26
CA ARG A 447 -13.52 4.05 13.61
C ARG A 447 -12.25 4.90 13.50
N ASN A 448 -12.06 5.59 12.39
CA ASN A 448 -10.91 6.47 12.16
C ASN A 448 -10.82 7.59 13.21
N ILE A 449 -11.95 8.25 13.51
CA ILE A 449 -12.04 9.27 14.57
C ILE A 449 -11.63 8.70 15.92
N THR A 450 -12.09 7.49 16.26
CA THR A 450 -11.77 6.83 17.53
C THR A 450 -10.27 6.52 17.64
N LEU A 451 -9.67 5.95 16.60
CA LEU A 451 -8.22 5.66 16.54
C LEU A 451 -7.37 6.93 16.68
N THR A 452 -7.74 8.01 15.99
CA THR A 452 -7.04 9.30 16.09
C THR A 452 -7.13 9.89 17.50
N LYS A 453 -8.33 9.89 18.12
CA LYS A 453 -8.55 10.43 19.47
C LYS A 453 -7.84 9.62 20.55
N LEU A 454 -7.68 8.30 20.35
CA LEU A 454 -6.94 7.43 21.26
C LEU A 454 -5.42 7.56 21.14
N GLY A 455 -4.91 8.22 20.10
CA GLY A 455 -3.47 8.51 19.96
C GLY A 455 -2.69 7.43 19.22
N ILE A 456 -3.15 6.96 18.07
CA ILE A 456 -2.45 5.98 17.22
C ILE A 456 -1.08 6.46 16.66
N MET A 457 -0.85 7.77 16.57
CA MET A 457 0.28 8.35 15.82
C MET A 457 1.70 7.98 16.31
N PRO A 458 2.01 7.92 17.62
CA PRO A 458 3.33 7.49 18.08
C PRO A 458 3.70 6.07 17.61
N ALA A 459 2.74 5.13 17.67
CA ALA A 459 2.90 3.78 17.12
C ALA A 459 3.19 3.80 15.61
N LEU A 460 2.47 4.61 14.83
CA LEU A 460 2.70 4.75 13.39
C LEU A 460 4.08 5.35 13.06
N HIS A 461 4.56 6.28 13.90
CA HIS A 461 5.92 6.82 13.78
C HIS A 461 6.99 5.74 14.00
N ALA A 462 6.85 4.92 15.03
CA ALA A 462 7.79 3.84 15.34
C ALA A 462 7.77 2.72 14.30
N ILE A 463 6.57 2.33 13.83
CA ILE A 463 6.39 1.34 12.76
C ILE A 463 7.03 1.83 11.46
N GLY A 464 6.83 3.10 11.10
CA GLY A 464 7.39 3.70 9.88
C GLY A 464 8.91 3.88 9.90
N HIS A 465 9.55 3.84 11.08
CA HIS A 465 10.99 3.99 11.21
C HIS A 465 11.74 2.77 10.65
N GLN A 466 12.60 2.99 9.65
CA GLN A 466 13.38 1.95 8.95
C GLN A 466 12.50 0.81 8.39
N ALA A 467 11.28 1.14 7.99
CA ALA A 467 10.31 0.19 7.47
C ALA A 467 10.67 -0.33 6.07
N SER A 468 10.28 -1.58 5.79
CA SER A 468 10.29 -2.13 4.43
C SER A 468 9.26 -1.43 3.54
N GLU A 469 9.37 -1.56 2.22
CA GLU A 469 8.43 -0.90 1.30
C GLU A 469 6.98 -1.31 1.53
N ASN A 470 6.72 -2.60 1.78
CA ASN A 470 5.37 -3.10 2.04
C ASN A 470 4.74 -2.45 3.29
N ILE A 471 5.55 -2.20 4.33
CA ILE A 471 5.10 -1.51 5.54
C ILE A 471 4.85 -0.04 5.23
N ARG A 472 5.73 0.63 4.48
CA ARG A 472 5.54 2.04 4.09
C ARG A 472 4.31 2.26 3.22
N GLN A 473 4.04 1.38 2.27
CA GLN A 473 2.84 1.43 1.43
C GLN A 473 1.57 1.31 2.28
N SER A 474 1.53 0.33 3.19
CA SER A 474 0.40 0.13 4.11
C SER A 474 0.25 1.32 5.08
N LEU A 475 1.38 1.88 5.55
CA LEU A 475 1.38 3.06 6.40
C LEU A 475 0.83 4.30 5.67
N ALA A 476 1.26 4.57 4.44
CA ALA A 476 0.73 5.67 3.65
C ALA A 476 -0.79 5.53 3.45
N GLN A 477 -1.27 4.31 3.23
CA GLN A 477 -2.69 4.00 3.12
C GLN A 477 -3.45 4.25 4.45
N VAL A 478 -2.91 3.79 5.58
CA VAL A 478 -3.49 4.03 6.91
C VAL A 478 -3.58 5.53 7.19
N LEU A 479 -2.52 6.29 6.92
CA LEU A 479 -2.49 7.74 7.13
C LEU A 479 -3.53 8.45 6.23
N ARG A 480 -3.63 8.05 4.96
CA ARG A 480 -4.67 8.56 4.04
C ARG A 480 -6.08 8.29 4.56
N ASN A 481 -6.33 7.08 5.05
CA ASN A 481 -7.63 6.71 5.61
C ASN A 481 -7.97 7.54 6.85
N LEU A 482 -7.02 7.67 7.79
CA LEU A 482 -7.19 8.47 9.00
C LEU A 482 -7.48 9.94 8.71
N ILE A 483 -6.93 10.51 7.63
CA ILE A 483 -7.12 11.91 7.19
C ILE A 483 -8.46 12.12 6.46
N THR A 484 -9.08 11.06 5.95
CA THR A 484 -10.29 11.17 5.13
C THR A 484 -11.44 11.90 5.85
N PRO A 485 -11.80 11.55 7.10
CA PRO A 485 -12.75 12.34 7.89
C PRO A 485 -12.20 13.75 8.17
N PRO A 486 -12.91 14.84 7.84
CA PRO A 486 -12.45 16.21 8.12
C PRO A 486 -12.14 16.48 9.61
N GLU A 487 -12.85 15.83 10.52
CA GLU A 487 -12.76 16.02 11.97
C GLU A 487 -11.41 15.58 12.56
N THR A 488 -10.70 14.66 11.90
CA THR A 488 -9.41 14.14 12.39
C THR A 488 -8.23 14.99 11.94
N ARG A 489 -8.37 15.77 10.86
CA ARG A 489 -7.27 16.44 10.15
C ARG A 489 -6.45 17.36 11.06
N GLY A 490 -7.13 18.22 11.83
CA GLY A 490 -6.47 19.15 12.75
C GLY A 490 -5.65 18.44 13.82
N LEU A 491 -6.20 17.38 14.43
CA LEU A 491 -5.51 16.61 15.47
C LEU A 491 -4.33 15.81 14.90
N LEU A 492 -4.49 15.20 13.72
CA LEU A 492 -3.41 14.46 13.06
C LEU A 492 -2.22 15.37 12.68
N VAL A 493 -2.51 16.60 12.23
CA VAL A 493 -1.46 17.61 11.96
C VAL A 493 -0.70 17.97 13.24
N GLN A 494 -1.42 18.22 14.34
CA GLN A 494 -0.79 18.47 15.65
C GLN A 494 0.05 17.27 16.13
N GLN A 495 -0.39 16.05 15.85
CA GLN A 495 0.33 14.81 16.17
C GLN A 495 1.48 14.48 15.19
N GLY A 496 1.76 15.35 14.21
CA GLY A 496 2.94 15.23 13.36
C GLY A 496 2.78 14.38 12.10
N VAL A 497 1.55 14.12 11.62
CA VAL A 497 1.29 13.30 10.43
C VAL A 497 2.07 13.75 9.18
N VAL A 498 2.24 15.06 9.00
CA VAL A 498 2.99 15.66 7.89
C VAL A 498 4.45 15.18 7.87
N ARG A 499 5.06 14.90 9.03
CA ARG A 499 6.45 14.40 9.13
C ARG A 499 6.61 12.98 8.57
N LEU A 500 5.54 12.18 8.54
CA LEU A 500 5.54 10.86 7.91
C LEU A 500 5.24 10.95 6.42
N LEU A 501 4.28 11.79 6.03
CA LEU A 501 3.81 11.90 4.65
C LEU A 501 4.82 12.58 3.72
N MET A 502 5.47 13.66 4.17
CA MET A 502 6.37 14.44 3.31
C MET A 502 7.53 13.63 2.71
N PRO A 503 8.29 12.82 3.48
CA PRO A 503 9.35 11.99 2.89
C PRO A 503 8.83 10.97 1.88
N MET A 504 7.62 10.41 2.11
CA MET A 504 6.98 9.45 1.20
C MET A 504 6.53 10.12 -0.11
N ALA A 505 5.95 11.31 -0.03
CA ALA A 505 5.51 12.10 -1.17
C ALA A 505 6.67 12.60 -2.05
N LEU A 506 7.77 13.01 -1.41
CA LEU A 506 8.97 13.51 -2.08
C LEU A 506 9.91 12.38 -2.55
N GLN A 507 9.60 11.12 -2.21
CA GLN A 507 10.48 9.97 -2.45
C GLN A 507 11.92 10.21 -1.96
N GLN A 508 12.07 10.92 -0.83
CA GLN A 508 13.39 11.22 -0.27
C GLN A 508 14.08 9.92 0.15
N GLN A 509 15.23 9.63 -0.45
CA GLN A 509 16.07 8.51 -0.03
C GLN A 509 16.67 8.82 1.34
N GLN A 510 16.12 8.22 2.39
CA GLN A 510 16.87 8.06 3.63
C GLN A 510 17.95 7.00 3.39
N GLN A 511 19.18 7.24 3.86
CA GLN A 511 20.27 6.26 3.75
C GLN A 511 19.78 4.88 4.21
N GLN A 512 19.96 3.85 3.38
CA GLN A 512 19.56 2.45 3.59
C GLN A 512 18.07 2.08 3.33
N GLN A 513 17.23 2.97 2.76
CA GLN A 513 15.86 2.61 2.37
C GLN A 513 15.68 2.43 0.86
N PRO A 514 14.87 1.44 0.40
CA PRO A 514 14.50 1.32 -1.00
C PRO A 514 13.72 2.56 -1.48
N PRO A 515 13.68 2.87 -2.79
CA PRO A 515 12.82 3.94 -3.31
C PRO A 515 11.34 3.63 -3.02
N ALA A 516 10.56 4.66 -2.72
CA ALA A 516 9.12 4.50 -2.49
C ALA A 516 8.40 4.14 -3.80
N SER A 517 7.52 3.15 -3.75
CA SER A 517 6.67 2.76 -4.88
C SER A 517 5.71 3.88 -5.26
N GLU A 518 5.20 3.80 -6.49
CA GLU A 518 4.21 4.74 -6.99
C GLU A 518 2.92 4.71 -6.16
N ALA A 519 2.52 3.54 -5.66
CA ALA A 519 1.37 3.40 -4.76
C ALA A 519 1.58 4.14 -3.43
N THR A 520 2.77 4.00 -2.83
CA THR A 520 3.15 4.72 -1.61
C THR A 520 3.13 6.23 -1.83
N LYS A 521 3.73 6.69 -2.94
CA LYS A 521 3.75 8.11 -3.30
C LYS A 521 2.33 8.65 -3.51
N THR A 522 1.51 7.96 -4.30
CA THR A 522 0.12 8.35 -4.59
C THR A 522 -0.68 8.53 -3.30
N ALA A 523 -0.66 7.54 -2.40
CA ALA A 523 -1.39 7.61 -1.14
C ALA A 523 -0.89 8.78 -0.26
N ALA A 524 0.43 9.01 -0.22
CA ALA A 524 1.01 10.09 0.56
C ALA A 524 0.66 11.48 0.01
N VAL A 525 0.76 11.68 -1.32
CA VAL A 525 0.43 12.96 -1.96
C VAL A 525 -1.06 13.26 -1.84
N GLN A 526 -1.92 12.25 -2.05
CA GLN A 526 -3.35 12.42 -1.88
C GLN A 526 -3.73 12.79 -0.44
N ALA A 527 -3.07 12.17 0.56
CA ALA A 527 -3.26 12.53 1.96
C ALA A 527 -2.86 13.99 2.24
N LEU A 528 -1.73 14.46 1.68
CA LEU A 528 -1.29 15.86 1.77
C LEU A 528 -2.28 16.80 1.07
N ALA A 529 -2.80 16.42 -0.10
CA ALA A 529 -3.81 17.19 -0.82
C ALA A 529 -5.06 17.40 0.04
N LYS A 530 -5.61 16.34 0.64
CA LYS A 530 -6.77 16.43 1.56
C LYS A 530 -6.54 17.40 2.73
N LEU A 531 -5.33 17.41 3.31
CA LEU A 531 -4.98 18.37 4.37
C LEU A 531 -4.98 19.81 3.84
N SER A 532 -4.35 20.05 2.69
CA SER A 532 -4.27 21.38 2.04
C SER A 532 -5.62 21.93 1.58
N ILE A 533 -6.61 21.05 1.32
CA ILE A 533 -7.96 21.47 0.90
C ILE A 533 -8.72 22.12 2.07
N THR A 534 -8.68 21.52 3.26
CA THR A 534 -9.55 21.94 4.38
C THR A 534 -8.86 22.78 5.44
N LEU A 535 -7.54 22.71 5.54
CA LEU A 535 -6.79 23.47 6.54
C LEU A 535 -5.96 24.55 5.84
N ASP A 536 -5.81 25.71 6.47
CA ASP A 536 -4.92 26.76 5.96
C ASP A 536 -3.50 26.19 5.82
N PRO A 537 -2.92 26.16 4.61
CA PRO A 537 -1.59 25.60 4.39
C PRO A 537 -0.50 26.26 5.25
N ARG A 538 -0.66 27.55 5.62
CA ARG A 538 0.29 28.30 6.47
C ARG A 538 0.30 27.80 7.92
N LEU A 539 -0.82 27.28 8.39
CA LEU A 539 -0.95 26.72 9.74
C LEU A 539 -0.61 25.23 9.76
N THR A 540 -0.85 24.55 8.64
CA THR A 540 -0.71 23.09 8.50
C THR A 540 0.73 22.68 8.21
N PHE A 541 1.38 23.42 7.32
CA PHE A 541 2.74 23.19 6.89
C PHE A 541 3.57 24.38 7.38
N LYS A 542 4.70 24.11 8.04
CA LYS A 542 5.66 25.18 8.35
C LYS A 542 5.99 25.91 7.04
N ASN A 543 5.95 27.24 6.98
CA ASN A 543 6.09 28.02 5.73
C ASN A 543 7.19 27.51 4.77
N GLN A 544 8.34 27.07 5.30
CA GLN A 544 9.46 26.52 4.53
C GLN A 544 9.14 25.21 3.76
N ARG A 545 8.10 24.48 4.15
CA ARG A 545 7.68 23.19 3.57
C ARG A 545 6.61 23.32 2.50
N ILE A 546 5.93 24.47 2.41
CA ILE A 546 4.86 24.71 1.44
C ILE A 546 5.38 24.59 -0.01
N PRO A 547 6.54 25.16 -0.37
CA PRO A 547 7.13 24.96 -1.71
C PRO A 547 7.36 23.49 -2.07
N GLU A 548 7.66 22.63 -1.08
CA GLU A 548 7.91 21.21 -1.30
C GLU A 548 6.63 20.43 -1.68
N LEU A 549 5.43 20.99 -1.45
CA LEU A 549 4.15 20.37 -1.82
C LEU A 549 3.84 20.51 -3.32
N VAL A 550 4.37 21.53 -3.98
CA VAL A 550 4.01 21.89 -5.35
C VAL A 550 4.29 20.75 -6.31
N LYS A 551 5.54 20.26 -6.33
CA LYS A 551 5.97 19.21 -7.26
C LYS A 551 5.20 17.90 -7.09
N PRO A 552 5.00 17.37 -5.87
CA PRO A 552 4.16 16.18 -5.68
C PRO A 552 2.71 16.38 -6.13
N LEU A 553 2.09 17.51 -5.84
CA LEU A 553 0.70 17.78 -6.25
C LEU A 553 0.57 17.85 -7.78
N ILE A 554 1.50 18.54 -8.46
CA ILE A 554 1.54 18.58 -9.93
C ILE A 554 1.75 17.19 -10.53
N TRP A 555 2.59 16.37 -9.91
CA TRP A 555 2.77 14.97 -10.31
C TRP A 555 1.46 14.17 -10.19
N LEU A 556 0.67 14.39 -9.13
CA LEU A 556 -0.61 13.68 -8.92
C LEU A 556 -1.67 14.03 -9.97
N LEU A 557 -1.54 15.15 -10.69
CA LEU A 557 -2.42 15.51 -11.81
C LEU A 557 -2.31 14.55 -13.00
N GLU A 558 -1.21 13.79 -13.12
CA GLU A 558 -1.03 12.76 -14.15
C GLU A 558 -1.72 11.44 -13.81
N SER A 559 -2.28 11.30 -12.61
CA SER A 559 -2.96 10.08 -12.19
C SER A 559 -4.15 9.77 -13.10
N THR A 560 -4.43 8.49 -13.33
CA THR A 560 -5.67 8.06 -13.99
C THR A 560 -6.89 8.09 -13.06
N ASP A 561 -6.67 8.27 -11.75
CA ASP A 561 -7.74 8.40 -10.76
C ASP A 561 -8.25 9.85 -10.70
N GLN A 562 -9.49 10.05 -11.15
CA GLN A 562 -10.17 11.34 -11.15
C GLN A 562 -10.31 11.96 -9.76
N LEU A 563 -10.43 11.15 -8.70
CA LEU A 563 -10.47 11.66 -7.34
C LEU A 563 -9.12 12.25 -6.93
N CYS A 564 -8.02 11.59 -7.30
CA CYS A 564 -6.67 12.10 -7.06
C CYS A 564 -6.42 13.40 -7.81
N GLN A 565 -6.83 13.48 -9.08
CA GLN A 565 -6.75 14.70 -9.89
C GLN A 565 -7.53 15.84 -9.24
N PHE A 566 -8.80 15.59 -8.88
CA PHE A 566 -9.68 16.58 -8.24
C PHE A 566 -9.09 17.11 -6.93
N GLU A 567 -8.66 16.24 -6.03
CA GLU A 567 -8.09 16.64 -4.74
C GLU A 567 -6.78 17.42 -4.91
N SER A 568 -5.95 17.03 -5.88
CA SER A 568 -4.73 17.77 -6.19
C SER A 568 -5.01 19.17 -6.75
N LEU A 569 -6.00 19.31 -7.66
CA LEU A 569 -6.41 20.60 -8.20
C LEU A 569 -6.98 21.52 -7.10
N MET A 570 -7.81 20.99 -6.22
CA MET A 570 -8.34 21.75 -5.08
C MET A 570 -7.22 22.22 -4.14
N ALA A 571 -6.23 21.36 -3.86
CA ALA A 571 -5.07 21.73 -3.07
C ALA A 571 -4.22 22.82 -3.77
N LEU A 572 -3.96 22.69 -5.07
CA LEU A 572 -3.24 23.70 -5.87
C LEU A 572 -4.01 25.02 -5.97
N THR A 573 -5.35 24.97 -6.03
CA THR A 573 -6.22 26.14 -6.00
C THR A 573 -6.00 26.94 -4.72
N ASN A 574 -6.01 26.26 -3.57
CA ASN A 574 -5.75 26.89 -2.26
C ASN A 574 -4.33 27.45 -2.15
N LEU A 575 -3.31 26.73 -2.65
CA LEU A 575 -1.94 27.21 -2.70
C LEU A 575 -1.79 28.45 -3.60
N GLY A 576 -2.44 28.46 -4.76
CA GLY A 576 -2.47 29.59 -5.68
C GLY A 576 -3.11 30.84 -5.08
N SER A 577 -4.13 30.67 -4.23
CA SER A 577 -4.79 31.80 -3.54
C SER A 577 -3.95 32.43 -2.42
N MET A 578 -2.81 31.87 -2.04
CA MET A 578 -2.00 32.39 -0.93
C MET A 578 -1.24 33.68 -1.26
N GLY A 579 -1.01 33.97 -2.54
CA GLY A 579 -0.18 35.10 -2.98
C GLY A 579 1.32 34.91 -2.73
N ASP A 580 1.78 33.69 -2.42
CA ASP A 580 3.20 33.38 -2.26
C ASP A 580 3.88 33.23 -3.63
N VAL A 581 4.69 34.22 -4.00
CA VAL A 581 5.38 34.29 -5.30
C VAL A 581 6.27 33.08 -5.54
N GLN A 582 6.89 32.50 -4.51
CA GLN A 582 7.75 31.31 -4.67
C GLN A 582 6.91 30.09 -5.07
N VAL A 583 5.77 29.89 -4.39
CA VAL A 583 4.84 28.79 -4.69
C VAL A 583 4.27 28.94 -6.09
N LEU A 584 3.79 30.14 -6.45
CA LEU A 584 3.26 30.43 -7.79
C LEU A 584 4.32 30.20 -8.88
N SER A 585 5.54 30.64 -8.65
CA SER A 585 6.66 30.44 -9.59
C SER A 585 6.98 28.95 -9.78
N LEU A 586 6.96 28.16 -8.71
CA LEU A 586 7.16 26.70 -8.79
C LEU A 586 6.03 26.01 -9.55
N ILE A 587 4.77 26.44 -9.36
CA ILE A 587 3.64 25.88 -10.10
C ILE A 587 3.84 26.06 -11.61
N VAL A 588 4.31 27.23 -12.04
CA VAL A 588 4.61 27.50 -13.44
C VAL A 588 5.82 26.70 -13.92
N GLN A 589 6.93 26.71 -13.18
CA GLN A 589 8.18 26.06 -13.55
C GLN A 589 8.05 24.54 -13.70
N ASP A 590 7.24 23.89 -12.87
CA ASP A 590 7.01 22.44 -12.91
C ASP A 590 5.91 22.03 -13.91
N GLY A 591 5.44 22.94 -14.77
CA GLY A 591 4.46 22.64 -15.82
C GLY A 591 3.02 22.50 -15.31
N GLY A 592 2.70 23.08 -14.15
CA GLY A 592 1.37 23.01 -13.54
C GLY A 592 0.28 23.63 -14.42
N ILE A 593 0.58 24.74 -15.12
CA ILE A 593 -0.38 25.43 -15.99
C ILE A 593 -0.85 24.53 -17.14
N GLU A 594 0.08 23.90 -17.87
CA GLU A 594 -0.24 22.99 -18.98
C GLU A 594 -1.11 21.80 -18.51
N LYS A 595 -0.79 21.25 -17.34
CA LYS A 595 -1.56 20.14 -16.75
C LYS A 595 -2.97 20.56 -16.36
N MET A 596 -3.14 21.75 -15.77
CA MET A 596 -4.45 22.29 -15.44
C MET A 596 -5.26 22.54 -16.71
N GLU A 597 -4.65 23.10 -17.76
CA GLU A 597 -5.30 23.32 -19.07
C GLU A 597 -5.78 22.02 -19.69
N ASN A 598 -4.96 20.96 -19.66
CA ASN A 598 -5.36 19.64 -20.15
C ASN A 598 -6.55 19.07 -19.37
N LEU A 599 -6.61 19.30 -18.04
CA LEU A 599 -7.70 18.83 -17.21
C LEU A 599 -9.00 19.63 -17.37
N GLN A 600 -8.97 20.81 -18.02
CA GLN A 600 -10.20 21.50 -18.43
C GLN A 600 -10.97 20.74 -19.52
N PHE A 601 -10.34 19.80 -20.23
CA PHE A 601 -10.99 18.90 -21.18
C PHE A 601 -11.53 17.62 -20.54
N SER A 602 -11.46 17.48 -19.22
CA SER A 602 -11.99 16.29 -18.54
C SER A 602 -13.51 16.20 -18.68
N GLU A 603 -14.01 15.01 -19.00
CA GLU A 603 -15.44 14.68 -19.00
C GLU A 603 -16.05 14.77 -17.59
N HIS A 604 -15.22 14.61 -16.54
CA HIS A 604 -15.68 14.68 -15.17
C HIS A 604 -15.86 16.13 -14.70
N ASN A 605 -17.12 16.55 -14.51
CA ASN A 605 -17.51 17.92 -14.15
C ASN A 605 -16.68 18.52 -13.00
N LEU A 606 -16.46 17.77 -11.89
CA LEU A 606 -15.71 18.30 -10.75
C LEU A 606 -14.21 18.53 -11.07
N VAL A 607 -13.62 17.71 -11.92
CA VAL A 607 -12.20 17.85 -12.31
C VAL A 607 -12.04 19.07 -13.21
N ARG A 608 -12.90 19.19 -14.23
CA ARG A 608 -12.94 20.35 -15.12
C ARG A 608 -13.17 21.66 -14.36
N ARG A 609 -14.11 21.65 -13.41
CA ARG A 609 -14.39 22.77 -12.50
C ARG A 609 -13.15 23.16 -11.71
N ALA A 610 -12.56 22.22 -10.97
CA ALA A 610 -11.39 22.48 -10.12
C ALA A 610 -10.17 22.96 -10.94
N ALA A 611 -9.99 22.45 -12.17
CA ALA A 611 -8.94 22.93 -13.07
C ALA A 611 -9.15 24.38 -13.51
N THR A 612 -10.40 24.74 -13.83
CA THR A 612 -10.76 26.10 -14.22
C THR A 612 -10.64 27.07 -13.04
N GLU A 613 -11.03 26.65 -11.84
CA GLU A 613 -10.85 27.42 -10.60
C GLU A 613 -9.36 27.64 -10.27
N ALA A 614 -8.54 26.59 -10.38
CA ALA A 614 -7.10 26.70 -10.19
C ALA A 614 -6.47 27.71 -11.15
N LEU A 615 -6.80 27.63 -12.45
CA LEU A 615 -6.32 28.58 -13.46
C LEU A 615 -6.82 30.00 -13.23
N CYS A 616 -8.09 30.17 -12.83
CA CYS A 616 -8.64 31.47 -12.47
C CYS A 616 -7.80 32.15 -11.38
N ASN A 617 -7.36 31.40 -10.37
CA ASN A 617 -6.48 31.94 -9.33
C ASN A 617 -5.06 32.22 -9.84
N MET A 618 -4.52 31.33 -10.70
CA MET A 618 -3.18 31.50 -11.26
C MET A 618 -3.06 32.69 -12.21
N ILE A 619 -4.15 33.12 -12.87
CA ILE A 619 -4.16 34.29 -13.78
C ILE A 619 -3.78 35.59 -13.07
N PHE A 620 -3.98 35.71 -11.76
CA PHE A 620 -3.52 36.87 -10.99
C PHE A 620 -1.99 36.95 -10.84
N PHE A 621 -1.26 35.90 -11.24
CA PHE A 621 0.20 35.89 -11.27
C PHE A 621 0.69 36.37 -12.64
N GLU A 622 1.47 37.46 -12.66
CA GLU A 622 1.90 38.17 -13.87
C GLU A 622 2.42 37.25 -14.99
N PRO A 623 3.33 36.28 -14.76
CA PRO A 623 3.82 35.40 -15.83
C PRO A 623 2.71 34.55 -16.49
N VAL A 624 1.65 34.20 -15.76
CA VAL A 624 0.50 33.46 -16.30
C VAL A 624 -0.43 34.40 -17.05
N PHE A 625 -0.64 35.62 -16.54
CA PHE A 625 -1.37 36.67 -17.24
C PHE A 625 -0.74 36.98 -18.61
N GLU A 626 0.58 37.17 -18.65
CA GLU A 626 1.34 37.41 -19.88
C GLU A 626 1.23 36.23 -20.86
N LEU A 627 1.30 34.99 -20.36
CA LEU A 627 1.13 33.78 -21.17
C LEU A 627 -0.24 33.72 -21.88
N TYR A 628 -1.31 34.09 -21.16
CA TYR A 628 -2.67 34.11 -21.72
C TYR A 628 -2.93 35.33 -22.61
N SER A 629 -2.21 36.43 -22.39
CA SER A 629 -2.35 37.67 -23.15
C SER A 629 -1.51 37.70 -24.43
N ASP A 630 -0.49 36.85 -24.57
CA ASP A 630 0.33 36.73 -25.79
C ASP A 630 -0.53 36.28 -27.00
N PRO A 631 -0.71 37.10 -28.05
CA PRO A 631 -1.50 36.72 -29.23
C PRO A 631 -1.02 35.47 -29.96
N LYS A 632 0.23 35.03 -29.75
CA LYS A 632 0.78 33.82 -30.37
C LYS A 632 0.35 32.54 -29.65
N GLN A 633 0.16 32.61 -28.33
CA GLN A 633 -0.09 31.44 -27.48
C GLN A 633 -1.49 31.46 -26.83
N GLY A 634 -2.00 32.66 -26.54
CA GLY A 634 -3.24 32.90 -25.83
C GLY A 634 -4.51 32.60 -26.63
N LYS A 635 -4.49 32.62 -27.97
CA LYS A 635 -5.71 32.48 -28.80
C LYS A 635 -6.55 31.26 -28.45
N ASN A 636 -5.91 30.09 -28.39
CA ASN A 636 -6.61 28.83 -28.07
C ASN A 636 -7.04 28.78 -26.59
N LYS A 637 -6.23 29.37 -25.70
CA LYS A 637 -6.52 29.44 -24.25
C LYS A 637 -7.73 30.33 -23.97
N ILE A 638 -7.81 31.51 -24.62
CA ILE A 638 -8.95 32.42 -24.57
C ILE A 638 -10.19 31.78 -25.19
N HIS A 639 -10.05 31.07 -26.31
CA HIS A 639 -11.16 30.32 -26.91
C HIS A 639 -11.74 29.29 -25.93
N LEU A 640 -10.87 28.49 -25.29
CA LEU A 640 -11.31 27.50 -24.31
C LEU A 640 -11.99 28.16 -23.11
N MET A 641 -11.42 29.24 -22.56
CA MET A 641 -12.01 29.95 -21.42
C MET A 641 -13.38 30.57 -21.78
N LEU A 642 -13.53 31.09 -23.01
CA LEU A 642 -14.82 31.53 -23.54
C LEU A 642 -15.81 30.38 -23.62
N ALA A 643 -15.42 29.23 -24.20
CA ALA A 643 -16.29 28.07 -24.29
C ALA A 643 -16.77 27.60 -22.90
N LEU A 644 -15.90 27.64 -21.89
CA LEU A 644 -16.25 27.27 -20.51
C LEU A 644 -17.19 28.27 -19.81
N CYS A 645 -17.33 29.51 -20.31
CA CYS A 645 -18.35 30.45 -19.83
C CYS A 645 -19.79 30.02 -20.21
N ASP A 646 -19.91 29.14 -21.20
CA ASP A 646 -21.16 28.55 -21.72
C ASP A 646 -21.35 27.09 -21.25
N ALA A 647 -20.57 26.62 -20.26
CA ALA A 647 -20.70 25.26 -19.73
C ALA A 647 -21.94 25.10 -18.83
N ASP A 648 -22.59 23.93 -18.81
CA ASP A 648 -23.77 23.71 -17.96
C ASP A 648 -23.48 23.85 -16.44
N ASP A 649 -22.23 23.62 -16.04
CA ASP A 649 -21.82 23.73 -14.65
C ASP A 649 -21.59 25.21 -14.24
N PHE A 650 -22.51 25.75 -13.42
CA PHE A 650 -22.44 27.11 -12.87
C PHE A 650 -21.06 27.47 -12.32
N MET A 651 -20.44 26.59 -11.53
CA MET A 651 -19.16 26.88 -10.88
C MET A 651 -18.02 26.99 -11.90
N THR A 652 -18.03 26.15 -12.94
CA THR A 652 -17.11 26.25 -14.08
C THR A 652 -17.31 27.56 -14.84
N ARG A 653 -18.56 27.93 -15.16
CA ARG A 653 -18.87 29.22 -15.80
C ARG A 653 -18.36 30.40 -15.00
N ARG A 654 -18.55 30.36 -13.68
CA ARG A 654 -18.11 31.41 -12.75
C ARG A 654 -16.60 31.57 -12.74
N ALA A 655 -15.86 30.46 -12.69
CA ALA A 655 -14.41 30.48 -12.72
C ALA A 655 -13.88 31.00 -14.07
N ALA A 656 -14.44 30.52 -15.18
CA ALA A 656 -14.05 30.92 -16.53
C ALA A 656 -14.34 32.40 -16.81
N SER A 657 -15.54 32.87 -16.47
CA SER A 657 -15.91 34.28 -16.63
C SER A 657 -15.13 35.21 -15.69
N GLY A 658 -14.76 34.72 -14.50
CA GLY A 658 -13.86 35.44 -13.59
C GLY A 658 -12.46 35.60 -14.17
N ALA A 659 -11.91 34.53 -14.74
CA ALA A 659 -10.65 34.55 -15.46
C ALA A 659 -10.66 35.54 -16.63
N LEU A 660 -11.71 35.53 -17.47
CA LEU A 660 -11.85 36.46 -18.59
C LEU A 660 -12.04 37.92 -18.14
N ALA A 661 -12.72 38.17 -17.03
CA ALA A 661 -12.86 39.52 -16.49
C ALA A 661 -11.50 40.12 -16.12
N VAL A 662 -10.58 39.31 -15.59
CA VAL A 662 -9.20 39.74 -15.33
C VAL A 662 -8.41 39.87 -16.64
N LEU A 663 -8.41 38.85 -17.49
CA LEU A 663 -7.63 38.83 -18.74
C LEU A 663 -8.03 39.92 -19.73
N SER A 664 -9.31 40.30 -19.77
CA SER A 664 -9.81 41.38 -20.63
C SER A 664 -9.24 42.77 -20.28
N THR A 665 -8.49 42.90 -19.20
CA THR A 665 -7.69 44.10 -18.94
C THR A 665 -6.51 44.27 -19.93
N SER A 666 -6.18 43.25 -20.71
CA SER A 666 -5.27 43.34 -21.86
C SER A 666 -6.03 43.67 -23.17
N PRO A 667 -5.52 44.64 -23.98
CA PRO A 667 -6.11 44.95 -25.28
C PRO A 667 -5.96 43.81 -26.29
N GLU A 668 -4.88 43.03 -26.20
CA GLU A 668 -4.66 41.84 -27.03
C GLU A 668 -5.75 40.79 -26.75
N VAL A 669 -6.07 40.55 -25.47
CA VAL A 669 -7.14 39.64 -25.07
C VAL A 669 -8.49 40.13 -25.57
N CYS A 670 -8.79 41.43 -25.47
CA CYS A 670 -10.01 42.01 -26.04
C CYS A 670 -10.16 41.68 -27.52
N THR A 671 -9.08 41.84 -28.28
CA THR A 671 -9.04 41.50 -29.71
C THR A 671 -9.22 40.00 -29.95
N MET A 672 -8.60 39.15 -29.12
CA MET A 672 -8.73 37.69 -29.20
C MET A 672 -10.17 37.22 -28.91
N ILE A 673 -10.85 37.83 -27.93
CA ILE A 673 -12.26 37.55 -27.61
C ILE A 673 -13.14 37.90 -28.81
N MET A 674 -12.99 39.12 -29.34
CA MET A 674 -13.81 39.62 -30.45
C MET A 674 -13.54 38.92 -31.79
N GLY A 675 -12.37 38.25 -31.90
CA GLY A 675 -11.99 37.41 -33.02
C GLY A 675 -12.62 36.02 -33.01
N GLN A 676 -13.22 35.57 -31.90
CA GLN A 676 -13.92 34.28 -31.84
C GLN A 676 -15.35 34.40 -32.38
N THR A 677 -15.80 33.41 -33.16
CA THR A 677 -17.11 33.42 -33.84
C THR A 677 -18.28 33.64 -32.88
N ARG A 678 -18.27 33.00 -31.71
CA ARG A 678 -19.31 33.11 -30.66
C ARG A 678 -18.84 33.93 -29.45
N GLY A 679 -17.72 34.63 -29.52
CA GLY A 679 -17.12 35.29 -28.35
C GLY A 679 -18.04 36.34 -27.71
N LEU A 680 -18.59 37.24 -28.51
CA LEU A 680 -19.54 38.26 -28.05
C LEU A 680 -20.89 37.65 -27.64
N GLU A 681 -21.37 36.62 -28.36
CA GLU A 681 -22.60 35.89 -28.03
C GLU A 681 -22.53 35.26 -26.63
N ILE A 682 -21.43 34.59 -26.30
CA ILE A 682 -21.23 33.95 -25.00
C ILE A 682 -21.17 35.00 -23.89
N LEU A 683 -20.39 36.08 -24.07
CA LEU A 683 -20.33 37.13 -23.05
C LEU A 683 -21.69 37.82 -22.88
N ARG A 684 -22.43 38.02 -23.98
CA ARG A 684 -23.79 38.57 -23.94
C ARG A 684 -24.71 37.68 -23.11
N SER A 685 -24.63 36.36 -23.27
CA SER A 685 -25.45 35.42 -22.49
C SER A 685 -25.30 35.60 -20.98
N LEU A 686 -24.10 35.97 -20.50
CA LEU A 686 -23.83 36.23 -19.08
C LEU A 686 -24.57 37.46 -18.56
N ILE A 687 -24.63 38.55 -19.35
CA ILE A 687 -25.28 39.80 -18.95
C ILE A 687 -26.79 39.78 -19.17
N THR A 688 -27.31 38.93 -20.05
CA THR A 688 -28.75 38.81 -20.30
C THR A 688 -29.42 37.70 -19.49
N LEU A 689 -28.66 36.94 -18.70
CA LEU A 689 -29.15 35.84 -17.89
C LEU A 689 -30.28 36.32 -16.98
N GLY A 690 -31.51 35.83 -17.14
CA GLY A 690 -32.68 36.25 -16.34
C GLY A 690 -33.09 37.72 -16.51
N VAL A 691 -32.73 38.37 -17.61
CA VAL A 691 -33.14 39.75 -17.93
C VAL A 691 -34.23 39.69 -18.99
N SER A 692 -35.47 40.08 -18.64
CA SER A 692 -36.58 40.07 -19.59
C SER A 692 -36.62 41.34 -20.46
N GLY A 693 -37.09 41.18 -21.70
CA GLY A 693 -37.35 42.30 -22.62
C GLY A 693 -38.73 42.94 -22.42
N SER A 694 -39.61 42.28 -21.65
CA SER A 694 -41.00 42.66 -21.36
C SER A 694 -41.30 42.42 -19.87
N PRO A 695 -42.13 43.26 -19.21
CA PRO A 695 -42.58 43.00 -17.84
C PRO A 695 -43.44 41.74 -17.72
N ASP A 696 -44.15 41.37 -18.79
CA ASP A 696 -45.13 40.28 -18.79
C ASP A 696 -44.48 38.88 -18.74
N ASP A 697 -43.23 38.74 -19.20
CA ASP A 697 -42.50 37.47 -19.23
C ASP A 697 -41.36 37.39 -18.19
N ALA A 698 -41.29 38.37 -17.27
CA ALA A 698 -40.19 38.51 -16.31
C ALA A 698 -40.03 37.28 -15.40
N ASP A 699 -41.14 36.80 -14.84
CA ASP A 699 -41.15 35.64 -13.93
C ASP A 699 -40.75 34.35 -14.66
N GLU A 700 -41.16 34.17 -15.92
CA GLU A 700 -40.82 32.99 -16.73
C GLU A 700 -39.34 32.99 -17.14
N VAL A 701 -38.82 34.16 -17.54
CA VAL A 701 -37.41 34.34 -17.91
C VAL A 701 -36.49 34.13 -16.70
N GLU A 702 -36.91 34.60 -15.52
CA GLU A 702 -36.18 34.37 -14.28
C GLU A 702 -36.21 32.91 -13.86
N ALA A 703 -37.36 32.25 -13.88
CA ALA A 703 -37.49 30.83 -13.56
C ALA A 703 -36.58 29.96 -14.45
N LYS A 704 -36.56 30.22 -15.75
CA LYS A 704 -35.67 29.53 -16.69
C LYS A 704 -34.19 29.82 -16.42
N ALA A 705 -33.84 31.06 -16.09
CA ALA A 705 -32.46 31.41 -15.77
C ALA A 705 -31.97 30.78 -14.45
N ILE A 706 -32.90 30.51 -13.52
CA ILE A 706 -32.62 29.74 -12.31
C ILE A 706 -32.30 28.29 -12.69
N GLU A 707 -33.10 27.65 -13.55
CA GLU A 707 -32.80 26.30 -14.07
C GLU A 707 -31.43 26.24 -14.78
N ASP A 708 -31.03 27.31 -15.49
CA ASP A 708 -29.72 27.38 -16.18
C ASP A 708 -28.50 27.54 -15.25
N VAL A 709 -28.68 27.88 -13.96
CA VAL A 709 -27.57 28.07 -12.99
C VAL A 709 -27.58 27.10 -11.82
N MET A 710 -28.55 26.20 -11.77
CA MET A 710 -28.65 25.15 -10.75
C MET A 710 -29.44 23.97 -11.28
N SER A 711 -28.99 22.76 -10.94
CA SER A 711 -29.74 21.54 -11.29
C SER A 711 -31.12 21.53 -10.65
N ASP A 712 -32.08 20.80 -11.23
CA ASP A 712 -33.43 20.61 -10.68
C ASP A 712 -33.44 20.23 -9.19
N GLN A 713 -32.46 19.40 -8.78
CA GLN A 713 -32.28 18.99 -7.39
C GLN A 713 -31.73 20.09 -6.47
N GLU A 714 -30.92 21.01 -6.98
CA GLU A 714 -30.48 22.19 -6.24
C GLU A 714 -31.60 23.23 -6.17
N ALA A 715 -32.30 23.49 -7.28
CA ALA A 715 -33.40 24.45 -7.35
C ALA A 715 -34.56 24.12 -6.40
N ALA A 716 -34.80 22.82 -6.14
CA ALA A 716 -35.83 22.38 -5.20
C ALA A 716 -35.52 22.64 -3.71
N VAL A 717 -34.25 22.92 -3.37
CA VAL A 717 -33.76 23.00 -1.98
C VAL A 717 -33.12 24.35 -1.64
N VAL A 718 -32.66 25.10 -2.65
CA VAL A 718 -31.97 26.38 -2.51
C VAL A 718 -32.97 27.54 -2.51
N ASP A 719 -32.79 28.49 -1.58
CA ASP A 719 -33.62 29.69 -1.49
C ASP A 719 -33.48 30.56 -2.75
N HIS A 720 -34.59 31.14 -3.21
CA HIS A 720 -34.66 31.94 -4.44
C HIS A 720 -33.64 33.10 -4.41
N ALA A 721 -33.41 33.72 -3.25
CA ALA A 721 -32.40 34.77 -3.09
C ALA A 721 -30.96 34.30 -3.41
N VAL A 722 -30.63 33.03 -3.14
CA VAL A 722 -29.32 32.45 -3.49
C VAL A 722 -29.21 32.22 -5.00
N ALA A 723 -30.31 31.82 -5.65
CA ALA A 723 -30.37 31.67 -7.09
C ALA A 723 -30.13 33.00 -7.82
N VAL A 724 -30.84 34.05 -7.40
CA VAL A 724 -30.64 35.41 -7.90
C VAL A 724 -29.20 35.89 -7.65
N GLY A 725 -28.64 35.61 -6.48
CA GLY A 725 -27.24 35.92 -6.17
C GLY A 725 -26.22 35.26 -7.11
N ARG A 726 -26.44 33.98 -7.47
CA ARG A 726 -25.62 33.26 -8.46
C ARG A 726 -25.71 33.90 -9.85
N MET A 727 -26.90 34.30 -10.27
CA MET A 727 -27.10 34.99 -11.55
C MET A 727 -26.35 36.33 -11.56
N ASP A 728 -26.44 37.10 -10.48
CA ASP A 728 -25.73 38.38 -10.35
C ASP A 728 -24.21 38.20 -10.33
N GLU A 729 -23.68 37.10 -9.78
CA GLU A 729 -22.26 36.77 -9.87
C GLU A 729 -21.77 36.60 -11.31
N LEU A 730 -22.55 35.95 -12.18
CA LEU A 730 -22.23 35.78 -13.60
C LEU A 730 -22.43 37.07 -14.38
N ARG A 731 -23.55 37.78 -14.14
CA ARG A 731 -23.83 39.09 -14.75
C ARG A 731 -22.73 40.10 -14.43
N HIS A 732 -22.23 40.12 -13.19
CA HIS A 732 -21.16 41.02 -12.80
C HIS A 732 -19.87 40.75 -13.58
N ARG A 733 -19.45 39.48 -13.69
CA ARG A 733 -18.26 39.09 -14.45
C ARG A 733 -18.40 39.36 -15.94
N GLY A 734 -19.60 39.10 -16.50
CA GLY A 734 -19.94 39.46 -17.87
C GLY A 734 -19.89 40.97 -18.11
N ALA A 735 -20.49 41.76 -17.21
CA ALA A 735 -20.50 43.22 -17.30
C ALA A 735 -19.09 43.81 -17.18
N GLU A 736 -18.23 43.21 -16.35
CA GLU A 736 -16.82 43.57 -16.25
C GLU A 736 -16.06 43.30 -17.56
N CYS A 737 -16.30 42.15 -18.20
CA CYS A 737 -15.75 41.87 -19.52
C CYS A 737 -16.22 42.88 -20.58
N PHE A 738 -17.52 43.21 -20.60
CA PHE A 738 -18.08 44.22 -21.50
C PHE A 738 -17.45 45.60 -21.27
N LYS A 739 -17.34 46.01 -20.00
CA LYS A 739 -16.67 47.26 -19.62
C LYS A 739 -15.26 47.28 -20.18
N ASN A 740 -14.47 46.23 -19.95
CA ASN A 740 -13.08 46.14 -20.41
C ASN A 740 -12.97 46.13 -21.94
N LEU A 741 -13.82 45.36 -22.64
CA LEU A 741 -13.85 45.33 -24.11
C LEU A 741 -14.08 46.72 -24.72
N ILE A 742 -14.92 47.54 -24.08
CA ILE A 742 -15.24 48.89 -24.56
C ILE A 742 -14.13 49.87 -24.15
N THR A 743 -13.72 49.86 -22.88
CA THR A 743 -12.75 50.85 -22.35
C THR A 743 -11.35 50.62 -22.86
N ILE A 744 -10.92 49.37 -22.97
CA ILE A 744 -9.54 48.96 -23.28
C ILE A 744 -9.42 48.48 -24.73
N GLY A 745 -10.41 47.73 -25.22
CA GLY A 745 -10.42 47.22 -26.60
C GLY A 745 -10.54 48.31 -27.68
N GLY A 746 -10.96 49.52 -27.29
CA GLY A 746 -10.99 50.69 -28.16
C GLY A 746 -12.26 50.82 -29.00
N LYS A 747 -12.31 51.90 -29.79
CA LYS A 747 -13.54 52.36 -30.46
C LYS A 747 -14.12 51.34 -31.44
N GLU A 748 -13.29 50.62 -32.20
CA GLU A 748 -13.76 49.64 -33.19
C GLU A 748 -14.53 48.48 -32.54
N ILE A 749 -14.04 47.99 -31.40
CA ILE A 749 -14.73 46.95 -30.61
C ILE A 749 -16.02 47.53 -30.03
N GLY A 750 -15.98 48.76 -29.50
CA GLY A 750 -17.17 49.45 -29.01
C GLY A 750 -18.26 49.64 -30.08
N GLU A 751 -17.89 50.03 -31.29
CA GLU A 751 -18.80 50.19 -32.43
C GLU A 751 -19.41 48.85 -32.86
N LYS A 752 -18.62 47.76 -32.84
CA LYS A 752 -19.12 46.40 -33.11
C LYS A 752 -20.10 45.92 -32.03
N ILE A 753 -19.78 46.12 -30.75
CA ILE A 753 -20.70 45.78 -29.65
C ILE A 753 -22.00 46.59 -29.76
N ALA A 754 -21.90 47.88 -30.12
CA ALA A 754 -23.07 48.74 -30.32
C ALA A 754 -23.95 48.28 -31.50
N SER A 755 -23.34 47.88 -32.63
CA SER A 755 -24.09 47.41 -33.81
C SER A 755 -24.81 46.08 -33.58
N GLU A 756 -24.33 45.26 -32.63
CA GLU A 756 -24.95 43.99 -32.22
C GLU A 756 -25.94 44.16 -31.03
N GLY A 757 -26.33 45.39 -30.70
CA GLY A 757 -27.36 45.69 -29.71
C GLY A 757 -26.87 45.76 -28.25
N GLY A 758 -25.56 45.86 -28.02
CA GLY A 758 -24.97 45.90 -26.67
C GLY A 758 -25.43 47.10 -25.83
N ILE A 759 -25.75 48.25 -26.44
CA ILE A 759 -26.27 49.43 -25.71
C ILE A 759 -27.61 49.11 -25.04
N GLN A 760 -28.53 48.48 -25.77
CA GLN A 760 -29.85 48.10 -25.25
C GLN A 760 -29.72 47.06 -24.14
N GLN A 761 -28.83 46.08 -24.30
CA GLN A 761 -28.60 45.03 -23.32
C GLN A 761 -28.01 45.58 -22.02
N LEU A 762 -27.03 46.49 -22.09
CA LEU A 762 -26.47 47.14 -20.91
C LEU A 762 -27.49 48.03 -20.19
N ALA A 763 -28.35 48.74 -20.94
CA ALA A 763 -29.44 49.53 -20.36
C ALA A 763 -30.48 48.64 -19.65
N GLN A 764 -30.86 47.52 -20.27
CA GLN A 764 -31.76 46.52 -19.68
C GLN A 764 -31.15 45.88 -18.42
N LEU A 765 -29.84 45.57 -18.44
CA LEU A 765 -29.13 45.06 -17.28
C LEU A 765 -29.17 46.03 -16.09
N ILE A 766 -29.01 47.34 -16.34
CA ILE A 766 -29.09 48.37 -15.29
C ILE A 766 -30.50 48.43 -14.67
N GLN A 767 -31.53 48.25 -15.50
CA GLN A 767 -32.93 48.28 -15.04
C GLN A 767 -33.33 47.00 -14.29
N ALA A 768 -32.84 45.84 -14.72
CA ALA A 768 -33.20 44.54 -14.17
C ALA A 768 -32.38 44.14 -12.93
N SER A 769 -31.10 44.52 -12.85
CA SER A 769 -30.22 44.12 -11.75
C SER A 769 -30.37 45.01 -10.53
N GLN A 770 -30.62 44.42 -9.38
CA GLN A 770 -30.57 45.11 -8.07
C GLN A 770 -29.14 45.19 -7.48
N ASN A 771 -28.20 44.43 -8.04
CA ASN A 771 -26.81 44.42 -7.60
C ASN A 771 -26.05 45.68 -8.05
N GLU A 772 -25.54 46.46 -7.09
CA GLU A 772 -24.85 47.73 -7.36
C GLU A 772 -23.59 47.57 -8.22
N ALA A 773 -22.82 46.50 -8.04
CA ALA A 773 -21.58 46.26 -8.78
C ALA A 773 -21.88 45.98 -10.27
N VAL A 774 -22.90 45.17 -10.54
CA VAL A 774 -23.38 44.89 -11.91
C VAL A 774 -23.78 46.18 -12.62
N ARG A 775 -24.62 47.02 -11.97
CA ARG A 775 -25.05 48.29 -12.54
C ARG A 775 -23.87 49.24 -12.76
N TYR A 776 -22.93 49.28 -11.82
CA TYR A 776 -21.74 50.12 -11.94
C TYR A 776 -20.91 49.78 -13.17
N CYS A 777 -20.61 48.49 -13.39
CA CYS A 777 -19.86 48.06 -14.57
C CYS A 777 -20.59 48.39 -15.88
N ALA A 778 -21.91 48.19 -15.91
CA ALA A 778 -22.73 48.52 -17.08
C ALA A 778 -22.79 50.04 -17.35
N MET A 779 -22.89 50.88 -16.31
CA MET A 779 -22.86 52.34 -16.45
C MET A 779 -21.51 52.84 -16.95
N GLU A 780 -20.41 52.32 -16.42
CA GLU A 780 -19.07 52.68 -16.88
C GLU A 780 -18.83 52.26 -18.34
N ALA A 781 -19.35 51.09 -18.75
CA ALA A 781 -19.34 50.65 -20.15
C ALA A 781 -20.08 51.65 -21.07
N LEU A 782 -21.31 52.06 -20.72
CA LEU A 782 -22.09 53.02 -21.50
C LEU A 782 -21.46 54.41 -21.54
N LYS A 783 -20.88 54.85 -20.42
CA LYS A 783 -20.12 56.11 -20.33
C LYS A 783 -18.91 56.08 -21.26
N ALA A 784 -18.15 54.99 -21.24
CA ALA A 784 -17.00 54.82 -22.13
C ALA A 784 -17.40 54.84 -23.62
N MET A 785 -18.53 54.21 -23.98
CA MET A 785 -19.07 54.32 -25.35
C MET A 785 -19.38 55.78 -25.74
N SER A 786 -20.02 56.53 -24.83
CA SER A 786 -20.31 57.96 -25.04
C SER A 786 -19.03 58.80 -25.19
N ASP A 787 -18.04 58.56 -24.33
CA ASP A 787 -16.75 59.26 -24.36
C ASP A 787 -15.97 58.98 -25.66
N GLN A 788 -16.16 57.79 -26.24
CA GLN A 788 -15.62 57.41 -27.55
C GLN A 788 -16.44 57.94 -28.74
N GLY A 789 -17.53 58.67 -28.49
CA GLY A 789 -18.38 59.26 -29.53
C GLY A 789 -19.36 58.27 -30.18
N ILE A 790 -19.59 57.11 -29.58
CA ILE A 790 -20.59 56.13 -30.03
C ILE A 790 -21.96 56.65 -29.56
N ARG A 791 -22.89 56.83 -30.50
CA ARG A 791 -24.22 57.37 -30.18
C ARG A 791 -25.04 56.34 -29.40
N LEU A 792 -25.29 56.64 -28.13
CA LEU A 792 -26.31 55.99 -27.32
C LEU A 792 -27.68 56.42 -27.89
N GLN A 793 -28.24 55.65 -28.82
CA GLN A 793 -29.61 55.91 -29.29
C GLN A 793 -30.58 55.75 -28.13
N LYS A 794 -31.55 56.66 -28.02
CA LYS A 794 -32.54 56.74 -26.93
C LYS A 794 -33.45 55.53 -26.87
#